data_AF-A0A352WXM4-F1
#
_entry.id   AF-A0A352WXM4-F1
#
_cell.length_a   1.000
_cell.length_b   1.000
_cell.length_c   1.000
_cell.angle_alpha   90.00
_cell.angle_beta   90.00
_cell.angle_gamma   90.00
#
_symmetry.space_group_name_H-M   'P 1'
#
loop_
_entity.id
_entity.type
_entity.pdbx_description
1 polymer ?
#
loop_
_entity_poly.entity_id
_entity_poly.type
_entity_poly.pdbx_seq_one_letter_code
_entity_poly.pdbx_strand_id
1 'polypeptide(L)'
;MLNKPKLNFKTMKTPLTYISLFSSAGIGCHGFKENGFDCIATNEILTKRLRIQQYNQTCRYETGYLEGDITTQEVKDKLYGELKKWKENYRISEPDVIVATPPCQGMSVANHKKNQELPRNSLVVESIKITRELNPKFFVFENVRAFLKTACTDIDGKEKPIEKAIELNLGGHYNILYRIVNFKDYGSHSSRTRTLIIGVRKDLQHITPYDLFPEKKKPKTLRQLFVGLDELNEMGKISESDILHSYREFDKKMLLWIENLKEGESAFQNKERERIPHQIKNGKIVYNQSKNGDKYARWHWDREGPCVHTRNDILASQNTVHPSENRVFSIRELMLMMSIPETFKWSQLPTEELNKLTLQEKRDFLKREELNIRQCIGEAVPTGVFSSIAGKIKSAVNQKCLTTAEINNIIEKEDLGKTENLITFINAHFTKTGLENLLQIAEYANASRQENSAYLTRKDIAFTVVKNLPELKEKKRIRILEPSVGIGNFLPLLIAKFEDKDEVIFDLIDIDNHSLIVLKTILEKLKPPRKFTFNLINADFLTHNFVEKYDIVVGNPPYRKLTNNKKLLTRYKSAAINKESNNLFSFFIEKAISLGRFVSFIVPKSLINSPEFDITRNLLNGQNLIKICDYGEKGFKGVKIETISFLLETACKTKSENIIIESYITGTVVEKKKEYLFSDKFPYWLIYRNELFDQISEKLHFSVFQCFRDRQVTNKITKEKGKVRVLKSRNIGNNEVIKLKNYDCYIDE
;
A
#
# COMPACT_ATOMS: atom_id res chain seq x y z
N MET A 1 -1.19 -55.21 -2.45
CA MET A 1 -0.39 -54.26 -1.67
C MET A 1 0.75 -53.77 -2.55
N LEU A 2 0.62 -52.59 -3.15
CA LEU A 2 1.65 -51.98 -3.99
C LEU A 2 2.15 -50.72 -3.28
N ASN A 3 3.46 -50.68 -3.06
CA ASN A 3 4.19 -49.66 -2.31
C ASN A 3 3.91 -48.25 -2.82
N LYS A 4 3.28 -47.42 -1.97
CA LYS A 4 3.33 -45.96 -2.12
C LYS A 4 4.77 -45.51 -1.81
N PRO A 5 5.43 -44.74 -2.68
CA PRO A 5 6.73 -44.20 -2.36
C PRO A 5 6.57 -43.21 -1.19
N LYS A 6 7.25 -43.48 -0.08
CA LYS A 6 7.41 -42.51 1.01
C LYS A 6 8.17 -41.30 0.44
N LEU A 7 7.48 -40.19 0.19
CA LEU A 7 8.13 -38.92 -0.13
C LEU A 7 9.08 -38.56 1.02
N ASN A 8 10.35 -38.43 0.68
CA ASN A 8 11.42 -38.06 1.60
C ASN A 8 11.29 -36.56 1.88
N PHE A 9 10.67 -36.16 3.00
CA PHE A 9 10.42 -34.76 3.39
C PHE A 9 11.69 -34.01 3.88
N LYS A 10 12.87 -34.31 3.32
CA LYS A 10 14.07 -33.50 3.55
C LYS A 10 14.12 -32.35 2.53
N THR A 11 13.94 -31.13 3.05
CA THR A 11 14.37 -29.85 2.46
C THR A 11 13.81 -29.44 1.10
N MET A 12 12.49 -29.47 0.90
CA MET A 12 11.87 -28.58 -0.10
C MET A 12 11.44 -27.28 0.58
N LYS A 13 12.06 -26.17 0.19
CA LYS A 13 11.63 -24.82 0.58
C LYS A 13 10.18 -24.66 0.12
N THR A 14 9.27 -24.31 1.03
CA THR A 14 7.85 -24.11 0.71
C THR A 14 7.75 -23.11 -0.44
N PRO A 15 7.04 -23.43 -1.54
CA PRO A 15 6.96 -22.53 -2.69
C PRO A 15 6.19 -21.27 -2.31
N LEU A 16 6.58 -20.14 -2.90
CA LEU A 16 5.76 -18.93 -2.86
C LEU A 16 4.57 -19.12 -3.78
N THR A 17 3.39 -18.70 -3.35
CA THR A 17 2.13 -18.98 -4.04
C THR A 17 1.35 -17.73 -4.37
N TYR A 18 0.54 -17.79 -5.42
CA TYR A 18 -0.39 -16.71 -5.74
C TYR A 18 -1.72 -17.20 -6.30
N ILE A 19 -2.74 -16.36 -6.15
CA ILE A 19 -4.04 -16.48 -6.82
C ILE A 19 -4.23 -15.25 -7.70
N SER A 20 -4.72 -15.44 -8.93
CA SER A 20 -5.06 -14.34 -9.83
C SER A 20 -6.55 -14.29 -10.14
N LEU A 21 -7.19 -13.15 -9.86
CA LEU A 21 -8.58 -12.89 -10.20
C LEU A 21 -8.66 -11.97 -11.42
N PHE A 22 -9.62 -12.22 -12.32
CA PHE A 22 -9.80 -11.45 -13.57
C PHE A 22 -8.55 -11.48 -14.46
N SER A 23 -7.96 -12.66 -14.59
CA SER A 23 -6.59 -12.90 -15.05
C SER A 23 -6.35 -12.69 -16.55
N SER A 24 -7.40 -12.55 -17.37
CA SER A 24 -7.29 -12.44 -18.84
C SER A 24 -6.49 -13.63 -19.41
N ALA A 25 -5.56 -13.41 -20.34
CA ALA A 25 -4.66 -14.45 -20.84
C ALA A 25 -3.48 -14.79 -19.89
N GLY A 26 -3.42 -14.20 -18.69
CA GLY A 26 -2.33 -14.43 -17.73
C GLY A 26 -1.01 -13.75 -18.07
N ILE A 27 -0.99 -12.74 -18.95
CA ILE A 27 0.21 -12.02 -19.40
C ILE A 27 0.99 -11.42 -18.22
N GLY A 28 0.30 -10.68 -17.34
CA GLY A 28 0.92 -10.15 -16.12
C GLY A 28 1.35 -11.26 -15.16
N CYS A 29 0.52 -12.29 -15.01
CA CYS A 29 0.78 -13.45 -14.13
C CYS A 29 2.04 -14.21 -14.53
N HIS A 30 2.40 -14.20 -15.81
CA HIS A 30 3.64 -14.80 -16.28
C HIS A 30 4.87 -14.24 -15.55
N GLY A 31 4.84 -12.97 -15.13
CA GLY A 31 5.91 -12.36 -14.33
C GLY A 31 6.07 -12.98 -12.93
N PHE A 32 4.97 -13.42 -12.30
CA PHE A 32 5.04 -14.19 -11.05
C PHE A 32 5.65 -15.57 -11.29
N LYS A 33 5.25 -16.23 -12.38
CA LYS A 33 5.79 -17.54 -12.77
C LYS A 33 7.30 -17.48 -13.04
N GLU A 34 7.78 -16.48 -13.79
CA GLU A 34 9.22 -16.27 -14.05
C GLU A 34 10.03 -16.05 -12.75
N ASN A 35 9.40 -15.51 -11.71
CA ASN A 35 10.01 -15.34 -10.40
C ASN A 35 9.91 -16.59 -9.50
N GLY A 36 9.35 -17.68 -10.00
CA GLY A 36 9.25 -18.97 -9.30
C GLY A 36 8.09 -19.04 -8.31
N PHE A 37 7.02 -18.27 -8.52
CA PHE A 37 5.78 -18.46 -7.78
C PHE A 37 4.93 -19.55 -8.41
N ASP A 38 4.32 -20.38 -7.58
CA ASP A 38 3.33 -21.35 -7.99
C ASP A 38 1.92 -20.73 -7.97
N CYS A 39 1.18 -20.84 -9.08
CA CYS A 39 -0.21 -20.39 -9.10
C CYS A 39 -1.12 -21.47 -8.47
N ILE A 40 -1.81 -21.09 -7.38
CA ILE A 40 -2.84 -21.92 -6.75
C ILE A 40 -4.05 -21.98 -7.65
N ALA A 41 -4.56 -20.80 -8.04
CA ALA A 41 -5.72 -20.68 -8.88
C ALA A 41 -5.70 -19.38 -9.70
N THR A 42 -6.28 -19.45 -10.89
CA THR A 42 -6.48 -18.32 -11.78
C THR A 42 -7.93 -18.31 -12.25
N ASN A 43 -8.60 -17.16 -12.16
CA ASN A 43 -9.99 -17.00 -12.59
C ASN A 43 -10.09 -16.12 -13.84
N GLU A 44 -10.83 -16.58 -14.83
CA GLU A 44 -11.17 -15.87 -16.07
C GLU A 44 -12.49 -16.39 -16.63
N ILE A 45 -13.35 -15.49 -17.10
CA ILE A 45 -14.68 -15.85 -17.60
C ILE A 45 -14.64 -16.40 -19.04
N LEU A 46 -13.63 -16.03 -19.84
CA LEU A 46 -13.51 -16.43 -21.24
C LEU A 46 -12.60 -17.66 -21.41
N THR A 47 -13.19 -18.80 -21.77
CA THR A 47 -12.49 -20.08 -22.03
C THR A 47 -11.25 -19.92 -22.91
N LYS A 48 -11.36 -19.16 -24.01
CA LYS A 48 -10.26 -18.95 -24.97
C LYS A 48 -9.04 -18.25 -24.37
N ARG A 49 -9.23 -17.44 -23.32
CA ARG A 49 -8.14 -16.77 -22.61
C ARG A 49 -7.54 -17.69 -21.55
N LEU A 50 -8.37 -18.46 -20.87
CA LEU A 50 -7.93 -19.48 -19.92
C LEU A 50 -7.08 -20.57 -20.62
N ARG A 51 -7.42 -20.95 -21.85
CA ARG A 51 -6.59 -21.84 -22.69
C ARG A 51 -5.18 -21.32 -22.92
N ILE A 52 -5.02 -20.00 -23.13
CA ILE A 52 -3.68 -19.39 -23.25
C ILE A 52 -2.89 -19.60 -21.95
N GLN A 53 -3.53 -19.48 -20.78
CA GLN A 53 -2.88 -19.77 -19.51
C GLN A 53 -2.48 -21.25 -19.38
N GLN A 54 -3.30 -22.17 -19.87
CA GLN A 54 -2.97 -23.61 -19.91
C GLN A 54 -1.75 -23.89 -20.81
N TYR A 55 -1.65 -23.25 -21.98
CA TYR A 55 -0.46 -23.37 -22.84
C TYR A 55 0.82 -22.89 -22.16
N ASN A 56 0.67 -21.88 -21.28
CA ASN A 56 1.76 -21.38 -20.45
C ASN A 56 1.93 -22.16 -19.15
N GLN A 57 1.15 -23.20 -18.87
CA GLN A 57 1.17 -23.98 -17.63
C GLN A 57 1.17 -23.07 -16.39
N THR A 58 0.28 -22.09 -16.36
CA THR A 58 0.21 -21.08 -15.28
C THR A 58 -0.05 -21.73 -13.92
N CYS A 59 -1.07 -22.58 -13.83
CA CYS A 59 -1.43 -23.32 -12.61
C CYS A 59 -0.75 -24.69 -12.57
N ARG A 60 -0.37 -25.12 -11.37
CA ARG A 60 0.20 -26.45 -11.13
C ARG A 60 -0.83 -27.56 -11.40
N TYR A 61 -2.08 -27.34 -11.03
CA TYR A 61 -3.16 -28.29 -11.20
C TYR A 61 -4.18 -27.77 -12.20
N GLU A 62 -4.78 -28.68 -12.96
CA GLU A 62 -5.88 -28.34 -13.86
C GLU A 62 -7.06 -27.70 -13.09
N THR A 63 -7.38 -28.24 -11.91
CA THR A 63 -8.43 -27.70 -11.03
C THR A 63 -8.19 -26.25 -10.57
N GLY A 64 -6.99 -25.70 -10.77
CA GLY A 64 -6.67 -24.28 -10.54
C GLY A 64 -7.06 -23.34 -11.68
N TYR A 65 -7.50 -23.83 -12.85
CA TYR A 65 -8.02 -22.98 -13.93
C TYR A 65 -9.53 -22.79 -13.75
N LEU A 66 -9.92 -21.67 -13.15
CA LEU A 66 -11.30 -21.40 -12.74
C LEU A 66 -12.04 -20.60 -13.83
N GLU A 67 -12.69 -21.33 -14.74
CA GLU A 67 -13.59 -20.74 -15.71
C GLU A 67 -14.91 -20.31 -15.06
N GLY A 68 -15.31 -19.05 -15.27
CA GLY A 68 -16.63 -18.55 -14.92
C GLY A 68 -16.62 -17.25 -14.11
N ASP A 69 -17.82 -16.80 -13.74
CA ASP A 69 -18.04 -15.59 -12.95
C ASP A 69 -17.72 -15.84 -11.47
N ILE A 70 -16.66 -15.18 -10.98
CA ILE A 70 -16.16 -15.29 -9.60
C ILE A 70 -17.16 -14.80 -8.53
N THR A 71 -18.21 -14.08 -8.90
CA THR A 71 -19.26 -13.67 -7.96
C THR A 71 -20.18 -14.84 -7.58
N THR A 72 -20.23 -15.89 -8.38
CA THR A 72 -21.05 -17.07 -8.14
C THR A 72 -20.46 -17.96 -7.04
N GLN A 73 -21.32 -18.62 -6.27
CA GLN A 73 -20.86 -19.52 -5.21
C GLN A 73 -20.11 -20.73 -5.79
N GLU A 74 -20.53 -21.24 -6.94
CA GLU A 74 -19.88 -22.37 -7.60
C GLU A 74 -18.39 -22.11 -7.89
N VAL A 75 -18.06 -20.95 -8.47
CA VAL A 75 -16.66 -20.62 -8.81
C VAL A 75 -15.85 -20.36 -7.53
N LYS A 76 -16.45 -19.76 -6.50
CA LYS A 76 -15.80 -19.58 -5.18
C LYS A 76 -15.53 -20.90 -4.47
N ASP A 77 -16.47 -21.84 -4.52
CA ASP A 77 -16.29 -23.17 -3.95
C ASP A 77 -15.13 -23.91 -4.64
N LYS A 78 -14.98 -23.76 -5.97
CA LYS A 78 -13.81 -24.29 -6.69
C LYS A 78 -12.51 -23.62 -6.22
N LEU A 79 -12.49 -22.29 -6.07
CA LEU A 79 -11.34 -21.55 -5.54
C LEU A 79 -10.91 -22.03 -4.15
N TYR A 80 -11.88 -22.17 -3.24
CA TYR A 80 -11.64 -22.61 -1.87
C TYR A 80 -11.28 -24.09 -1.79
N GLY A 81 -11.89 -24.92 -2.63
CA GLY A 81 -11.54 -26.33 -2.80
C GLY A 81 -10.09 -26.52 -3.27
N GLU A 82 -9.64 -25.69 -4.20
CA GLU A 82 -8.25 -25.71 -4.65
C GLU A 82 -7.30 -25.30 -3.53
N LEU A 83 -7.55 -24.21 -2.80
CA LEU A 83 -6.72 -23.83 -1.66
C LEU A 83 -6.68 -24.92 -0.57
N LYS A 84 -7.80 -25.61 -0.32
CA LYS A 84 -7.85 -26.76 0.61
C LYS A 84 -6.90 -27.89 0.16
N LYS A 85 -6.86 -28.20 -1.13
CA LYS A 85 -5.92 -29.18 -1.71
C LYS A 85 -4.46 -28.75 -1.51
N TRP A 86 -4.15 -27.47 -1.65
CA TRP A 86 -2.82 -26.93 -1.36
C TRP A 86 -2.46 -27.03 0.13
N LYS A 87 -3.42 -26.83 1.02
CA LYS A 87 -3.26 -27.05 2.47
C LYS A 87 -2.92 -28.51 2.78
N GLU A 88 -3.60 -29.46 2.15
CA GLU A 88 -3.39 -30.89 2.35
C GLU A 88 -2.04 -31.36 1.79
N ASN A 89 -1.67 -30.91 0.60
CA ASN A 89 -0.47 -31.38 -0.12
C ASN A 89 0.82 -30.65 0.29
N TYR A 90 0.73 -29.36 0.62
CA TYR A 90 1.90 -28.48 0.84
C TYR A 90 1.88 -27.75 2.18
N ARG A 91 0.85 -27.94 3.01
CA ARG A 91 0.63 -27.17 4.26
C ARG A 91 0.50 -25.67 4.02
N ILE A 92 0.01 -25.28 2.85
CA ILE A 92 -0.27 -23.89 2.48
C ILE A 92 -1.76 -23.63 2.70
N SER A 93 -2.10 -23.03 3.85
CA SER A 93 -3.48 -22.71 4.21
C SER A 93 -3.96 -21.36 3.70
N GLU A 94 -3.03 -20.50 3.30
CA GLU A 94 -3.27 -19.15 2.80
C GLU A 94 -2.31 -18.88 1.63
N PRO A 95 -2.76 -18.19 0.57
CA PRO A 95 -1.88 -17.77 -0.52
C PRO A 95 -0.89 -16.71 -0.03
N ASP A 96 0.32 -16.68 -0.58
CA ASP A 96 1.24 -15.56 -0.30
C ASP A 96 0.74 -14.27 -0.96
N VAL A 97 0.21 -14.35 -2.18
CA VAL A 97 -0.24 -13.18 -2.95
C VAL A 97 -1.63 -13.39 -3.55
N ILE A 98 -2.49 -12.38 -3.46
CA ILE A 98 -3.65 -12.24 -4.35
C ILE A 98 -3.42 -11.08 -5.31
N VAL A 99 -3.57 -11.34 -6.59
CA VAL A 99 -3.56 -10.33 -7.65
C VAL A 99 -4.98 -10.20 -8.20
N ALA A 100 -5.50 -8.98 -8.31
CA ALA A 100 -6.81 -8.75 -8.92
C ALA A 100 -6.79 -7.57 -9.89
N THR A 101 -7.32 -7.79 -11.09
CA THR A 101 -7.46 -6.79 -12.16
C THR A 101 -8.93 -6.64 -12.58
N PRO A 102 -9.84 -6.29 -11.65
CA PRO A 102 -11.28 -6.29 -11.93
C PRO A 102 -11.63 -5.33 -13.07
N PRO A 103 -12.46 -5.75 -14.04
CA PRO A 103 -12.79 -4.94 -15.20
C PRO A 103 -13.60 -3.70 -14.82
N CYS A 104 -13.24 -2.56 -15.41
CA CYS A 104 -13.76 -1.23 -15.08
C CYS A 104 -14.57 -0.61 -16.25
N GLN A 105 -15.17 -1.46 -17.11
CA GLN A 105 -15.88 -1.00 -18.31
C GLN A 105 -17.12 -0.14 -17.92
N GLY A 106 -16.97 1.18 -17.96
CA GLY A 106 -17.98 2.16 -17.54
C GLY A 106 -17.35 3.49 -17.08
N MET A 107 -16.16 3.44 -16.47
CA MET A 107 -15.51 4.63 -15.88
C MET A 107 -14.44 5.28 -16.79
N SER A 108 -14.27 4.82 -18.03
CA SER A 108 -13.35 5.48 -18.96
C SER A 108 -13.93 6.84 -19.34
N VAL A 109 -13.10 7.88 -19.39
CA VAL A 109 -13.43 9.27 -19.80
C VAL A 109 -14.23 9.32 -21.13
N ALA A 110 -14.19 8.26 -21.94
CA ALA A 110 -14.88 8.14 -23.22
C ALA A 110 -16.33 7.57 -23.18
N ASN A 111 -16.83 7.02 -22.07
CA ASN A 111 -18.13 6.33 -22.03
C ASN A 111 -19.12 6.98 -21.03
N HIS A 112 -19.89 7.97 -21.51
CA HIS A 112 -21.00 8.60 -20.78
C HIS A 112 -22.27 7.72 -20.74
N LYS A 113 -22.23 6.51 -20.18
CA LYS A 113 -23.44 5.70 -19.96
C LYS A 113 -23.66 5.41 -18.46
N LYS A 114 -24.39 6.31 -17.80
CA LYS A 114 -24.71 6.33 -16.35
C LYS A 114 -25.51 5.12 -15.83
N ASN A 115 -26.13 4.29 -16.68
CA ASN A 115 -27.14 3.32 -16.24
C ASN A 115 -26.62 1.87 -16.04
N GLN A 116 -25.31 1.60 -16.15
CA GLN A 116 -24.73 0.24 -15.97
C GLN A 116 -23.53 0.19 -15.00
N GLU A 117 -23.32 1.22 -14.18
CA GLU A 117 -22.13 1.34 -13.32
C GLU A 117 -22.18 0.47 -12.04
N LEU A 118 -23.38 0.32 -11.44
CA LEU A 118 -23.59 -0.40 -10.18
C LEU A 118 -23.14 -1.89 -10.20
N PRO A 119 -23.48 -2.70 -11.23
CA PRO A 119 -23.08 -4.12 -11.25
C PRO A 119 -21.58 -4.34 -11.46
N ARG A 120 -20.82 -3.39 -12.03
CA ARG A 120 -19.39 -3.58 -12.34
C ARG A 120 -18.46 -3.09 -11.23
N ASN A 121 -18.88 -2.07 -10.48
CA ASN A 121 -18.22 -1.70 -9.22
C ASN A 121 -18.31 -2.82 -8.18
N SER A 122 -19.23 -3.78 -8.36
CA SER A 122 -19.35 -4.98 -7.53
C SER A 122 -18.13 -5.91 -7.59
N LEU A 123 -17.39 -5.97 -8.71
CA LEU A 123 -16.27 -6.92 -8.86
C LEU A 123 -15.05 -6.54 -8.02
N VAL A 124 -14.89 -5.25 -7.76
CA VAL A 124 -13.89 -4.75 -6.80
C VAL A 124 -14.27 -5.19 -5.40
N VAL A 125 -15.55 -5.07 -5.05
CA VAL A 125 -16.09 -5.49 -3.75
C VAL A 125 -15.95 -7.01 -3.60
N GLU A 126 -16.12 -7.78 -4.68
CA GLU A 126 -15.84 -9.22 -4.66
C GLU A 126 -14.34 -9.51 -4.43
N SER A 127 -13.45 -8.73 -5.05
CA SER A 127 -12.00 -8.82 -4.78
C SER A 127 -11.67 -8.54 -3.30
N ILE A 128 -12.36 -7.54 -2.70
CA ILE A 128 -12.22 -7.21 -1.27
C ILE A 128 -12.70 -8.38 -0.41
N LYS A 129 -13.88 -8.97 -0.70
CA LYS A 129 -14.43 -10.11 0.05
C LYS A 129 -13.48 -11.31 0.00
N ILE A 130 -13.03 -11.69 -1.19
CA ILE A 130 -12.12 -12.83 -1.39
C ILE A 130 -10.79 -12.58 -0.68
N THR A 131 -10.24 -11.36 -0.76
CA THR A 131 -9.01 -11.00 -0.04
C THR A 131 -9.19 -11.09 1.47
N ARG A 132 -10.33 -10.62 1.99
CA ARG A 132 -10.65 -10.72 3.43
C ARG A 132 -10.81 -12.17 3.89
N GLU A 133 -11.43 -13.02 3.07
CA GLU A 133 -11.69 -14.42 3.39
C GLU A 133 -10.44 -15.30 3.28
N LEU A 134 -9.64 -15.13 2.22
CA LEU A 134 -8.42 -15.89 2.00
C LEU A 134 -7.20 -15.37 2.76
N ASN A 135 -7.27 -14.12 3.25
CA ASN A 135 -6.28 -13.47 4.09
C ASN A 135 -4.81 -13.63 3.61
N PRO A 136 -4.48 -13.26 2.35
CA PRO A 136 -3.12 -13.42 1.83
C PRO A 136 -2.08 -12.62 2.64
N LYS A 137 -0.80 -12.97 2.51
CA LYS A 137 0.27 -12.13 3.06
C LYS A 137 0.34 -10.77 2.36
N PHE A 138 0.11 -10.77 1.06
CA PHE A 138 0.15 -9.60 0.19
C PHE A 138 -1.05 -9.57 -0.76
N PHE A 139 -1.54 -8.39 -1.09
CA PHE A 139 -2.46 -8.24 -2.21
C PHE A 139 -2.00 -7.13 -3.16
N VAL A 140 -2.30 -7.30 -4.44
CA VAL A 140 -2.01 -6.33 -5.50
C VAL A 140 -3.29 -6.14 -6.31
N PHE A 141 -3.90 -4.97 -6.20
CA PHE A 141 -4.98 -4.57 -7.09
C PHE A 141 -4.48 -3.57 -8.12
N GLU A 142 -4.88 -3.76 -9.37
CA GLU A 142 -4.59 -2.83 -10.45
C GLU A 142 -5.89 -2.35 -11.07
N ASN A 143 -5.94 -1.04 -11.39
CA ASN A 143 -7.05 -0.47 -12.13
C ASN A 143 -6.70 0.87 -12.81
N VAL A 144 -7.66 1.45 -13.53
CA VAL A 144 -7.51 2.75 -14.21
C VAL A 144 -7.31 3.91 -13.23
N ARG A 145 -6.77 5.03 -13.73
CA ARG A 145 -6.43 6.23 -12.93
C ARG A 145 -7.61 6.81 -12.13
N ALA A 146 -8.82 6.83 -12.70
CA ALA A 146 -10.00 7.46 -12.09
C ALA A 146 -10.68 6.59 -11.01
N PHE A 147 -10.22 5.35 -10.84
CA PHE A 147 -10.91 4.28 -10.13
C PHE A 147 -11.21 4.56 -8.64
N LEU A 148 -10.24 5.10 -7.89
CA LEU A 148 -10.33 5.19 -6.43
C LEU A 148 -11.51 6.01 -5.92
N LYS A 149 -11.90 7.04 -6.68
CA LYS A 149 -12.97 7.98 -6.32
C LYS A 149 -14.35 7.56 -6.80
N THR A 150 -14.45 6.51 -7.60
CA THR A 150 -15.75 6.01 -8.08
C THR A 150 -16.51 5.38 -6.92
N ALA A 151 -17.82 5.62 -6.86
CA ALA A 151 -18.69 5.03 -5.85
C ALA A 151 -18.95 3.54 -6.14
N CYS A 152 -18.90 2.69 -5.11
CA CYS A 152 -19.32 1.30 -5.14
C CYS A 152 -20.30 1.03 -4.00
N THR A 153 -21.19 0.04 -4.18
CA THR A 153 -21.97 -0.53 -3.09
C THR A 153 -21.07 -1.47 -2.28
N ASP A 154 -20.61 -1.00 -1.12
CA ASP A 154 -19.73 -1.76 -0.24
C ASP A 154 -20.44 -2.98 0.38
N ILE A 155 -19.70 -3.81 1.11
CA ILE A 155 -20.16 -5.03 1.80
C ILE A 155 -21.32 -4.74 2.77
N ASP A 156 -21.38 -3.52 3.33
CA ASP A 156 -22.47 -3.07 4.20
C ASP A 156 -23.71 -2.54 3.46
N GLY A 157 -23.73 -2.64 2.12
CA GLY A 157 -24.82 -2.17 1.26
C GLY A 157 -24.84 -0.65 1.04
N LYS A 158 -23.86 0.10 1.57
CA LYS A 158 -23.81 1.56 1.43
C LYS A 158 -22.92 1.98 0.28
N GLU A 159 -23.34 3.02 -0.44
CA GLU A 159 -22.50 3.64 -1.46
C GLU A 159 -21.36 4.44 -0.83
N LYS A 160 -20.13 4.18 -1.28
CA LYS A 160 -18.94 4.93 -0.88
C LYS A 160 -17.84 4.82 -1.94
N PRO A 161 -16.84 5.71 -1.95
CA PRO A 161 -15.70 5.58 -2.85
C PRO A 161 -14.98 4.25 -2.66
N ILE A 162 -14.49 3.65 -3.74
CA ILE A 162 -13.76 2.37 -3.70
C ILE A 162 -12.56 2.42 -2.75
N GLU A 163 -11.81 3.52 -2.72
CA GLU A 163 -10.71 3.70 -1.78
C GLU A 163 -11.17 3.53 -0.33
N LYS A 164 -12.34 4.11 0.01
CA LYS A 164 -12.94 3.99 1.34
C LYS A 164 -13.42 2.58 1.64
N ALA A 165 -14.01 1.88 0.65
CA ALA A 165 -14.40 0.49 0.81
C ALA A 165 -13.19 -0.43 1.08
N ILE A 166 -12.08 -0.22 0.36
CA ILE A 166 -10.83 -0.97 0.60
C ILE A 166 -10.29 -0.67 2.01
N GLU A 167 -10.20 0.59 2.41
CA GLU A 167 -9.70 0.98 3.73
C GLU A 167 -10.56 0.42 4.88
N LEU A 168 -11.89 0.52 4.79
CA LEU A 168 -12.79 0.04 5.84
C LEU A 168 -12.76 -1.48 5.99
N ASN A 169 -12.63 -2.23 4.89
CA ASN A 169 -12.71 -3.69 4.92
C ASN A 169 -11.36 -4.40 5.05
N LEU A 170 -10.27 -3.80 4.57
CA LEU A 170 -8.93 -4.41 4.57
C LEU A 170 -7.93 -3.61 5.41
N GLY A 171 -8.07 -2.30 5.58
CA GLY A 171 -7.09 -1.45 6.28
C GLY A 171 -6.89 -1.83 7.75
N GLY A 172 -7.84 -2.54 8.36
CA GLY A 172 -7.71 -3.08 9.71
C GLY A 172 -6.67 -4.19 9.82
N HIS A 173 -6.52 -5.00 8.76
CA HIS A 173 -5.62 -6.15 8.67
C HIS A 173 -4.36 -5.89 7.82
N TYR A 174 -4.39 -4.89 6.95
CA TYR A 174 -3.33 -4.59 6.00
C TYR A 174 -2.83 -3.15 6.11
N ASN A 175 -1.53 -2.99 5.93
CA ASN A 175 -0.91 -1.73 5.54
C ASN A 175 -1.05 -1.58 4.03
N ILE A 176 -1.74 -0.52 3.57
CA ILE A 176 -2.13 -0.35 2.16
C ILE A 176 -1.48 0.90 1.60
N LEU A 177 -0.93 0.81 0.38
CA LEU A 177 -0.37 1.90 -0.38
C LEU A 177 -1.11 2.06 -1.71
N TYR A 178 -1.50 3.29 -2.01
CA TYR A 178 -2.13 3.68 -3.27
C TYR A 178 -1.16 4.56 -4.05
N ARG A 179 -0.85 4.19 -5.30
CA ARG A 179 -0.05 5.02 -6.21
C ARG A 179 -0.63 5.02 -7.61
N ILE A 180 -0.75 6.21 -8.18
CA ILE A 180 -1.00 6.39 -9.62
C ILE A 180 0.36 6.45 -10.29
N VAL A 181 0.65 5.51 -11.18
CA VAL A 181 1.93 5.40 -11.88
C VAL A 181 1.73 5.21 -13.37
N ASN A 182 2.73 5.60 -14.17
CA ASN A 182 2.79 5.23 -15.58
C ASN A 182 3.70 4.00 -15.72
N PHE A 183 3.16 2.88 -16.20
CA PHE A 183 3.92 1.63 -16.28
C PHE A 183 5.16 1.70 -17.18
N LYS A 184 5.27 2.67 -18.09
CA LYS A 184 6.51 2.91 -18.84
C LYS A 184 7.71 3.16 -17.94
N ASP A 185 7.46 3.71 -16.75
CA ASP A 185 8.49 4.03 -15.77
C ASP A 185 8.77 2.84 -14.83
N TYR A 186 8.06 1.72 -14.93
CA TYR A 186 8.07 0.61 -13.96
C TYR A 186 8.16 -0.79 -14.61
N GLY A 187 8.81 -0.88 -15.77
CA GLY A 187 9.07 -2.16 -16.44
C GLY A 187 8.21 -2.45 -17.67
N SER A 188 7.36 -1.52 -18.10
CA SER A 188 6.77 -1.51 -19.45
C SER A 188 7.60 -0.62 -20.39
N HIS A 189 7.39 -0.77 -21.69
CA HIS A 189 7.90 0.16 -22.70
C HIS A 189 6.79 0.92 -23.42
N SER A 190 5.56 0.83 -22.89
CA SER A 190 4.39 1.59 -23.33
C SER A 190 3.87 2.51 -22.23
N SER A 191 3.47 3.71 -22.62
CA SER A 191 2.83 4.69 -21.74
C SER A 191 1.44 4.21 -21.31
N ARG A 192 1.26 3.88 -20.03
CA ARG A 192 0.00 3.37 -19.48
C ARG A 192 -0.14 3.78 -18.02
N THR A 193 -0.93 4.82 -17.77
CA THR A 193 -1.19 5.30 -16.41
C THR A 193 -2.24 4.44 -15.71
N ARG A 194 -1.91 3.91 -14.54
CA ARG A 194 -2.74 3.00 -13.72
C ARG A 194 -2.61 3.32 -12.24
N THR A 195 -3.65 2.96 -11.51
CA THR A 195 -3.65 2.92 -10.04
C THR A 195 -3.19 1.54 -9.62
N LEU A 196 -2.09 1.49 -8.87
CA LEU A 196 -1.61 0.28 -8.21
C LEU A 196 -1.89 0.39 -6.71
N ILE A 197 -2.49 -0.65 -6.15
CA ILE A 197 -2.82 -0.75 -4.73
C ILE A 197 -2.12 -1.98 -4.18
N ILE A 198 -1.19 -1.79 -3.25
CA ILE A 198 -0.44 -2.88 -2.64
C ILE A 198 -0.75 -2.93 -1.15
N GLY A 199 -1.18 -4.09 -0.68
CA GLY A 199 -1.41 -4.37 0.73
C GLY A 199 -0.38 -5.35 1.29
N VAL A 200 0.09 -5.07 2.50
CA VAL A 200 0.93 -5.96 3.30
C VAL A 200 0.22 -6.26 4.61
N ARG A 201 0.05 -7.53 4.95
CA ARG A 201 -0.61 -7.93 6.19
C ARG A 201 0.18 -7.45 7.40
N LYS A 202 -0.51 -6.91 8.42
CA LYS A 202 0.11 -6.19 9.55
C LYS A 202 0.93 -7.07 10.51
N ASP A 203 0.80 -8.40 10.42
CA ASP A 203 1.68 -9.34 11.13
C ASP A 203 3.10 -9.36 10.53
N LEU A 204 3.27 -8.95 9.27
CA LEU A 204 4.57 -8.83 8.61
C LEU A 204 5.24 -7.49 8.94
N GLN A 205 5.66 -7.35 10.20
CA GLN A 205 6.13 -6.10 10.81
C GLN A 205 7.35 -5.45 10.13
N HIS A 206 8.11 -6.23 9.35
CA HIS A 206 9.35 -5.83 8.69
C HIS A 206 9.14 -5.45 7.21
N ILE A 207 7.95 -5.68 6.67
CA ILE A 207 7.63 -5.44 5.26
C ILE A 207 6.56 -4.35 5.19
N THR A 208 6.82 -3.35 4.37
CA THR A 208 5.87 -2.29 4.04
C THR A 208 5.53 -2.36 2.55
N PRO A 209 4.38 -1.81 2.13
CA PRO A 209 4.05 -1.73 0.70
C PRO A 209 5.09 -1.03 -0.17
N TYR A 210 5.90 -0.11 0.38
CA TYR A 210 6.99 0.53 -0.36
C TYR A 210 8.10 -0.46 -0.73
N ASP A 211 8.35 -1.48 0.10
CA ASP A 211 9.35 -2.52 -0.19
C ASP A 211 8.93 -3.42 -1.35
N LEU A 212 7.63 -3.48 -1.64
CA LEU A 212 7.03 -4.31 -2.68
C LEU A 212 6.74 -3.55 -3.97
N PHE A 213 6.86 -2.22 -3.95
CA PHE A 213 6.54 -1.37 -5.08
C PHE A 213 7.53 -1.63 -6.24
N PRO A 214 7.07 -1.67 -7.50
CA PRO A 214 7.96 -1.94 -8.63
C PRO A 214 9.04 -0.86 -8.76
N GLU A 215 10.21 -1.25 -9.25
CA GLU A 215 11.34 -0.32 -9.38
C GLU A 215 11.18 0.60 -10.59
N LYS A 216 11.62 1.85 -10.43
CA LYS A 216 11.69 2.79 -11.57
C LYS A 216 12.73 2.31 -12.57
N LYS A 217 12.35 2.20 -13.84
CA LYS A 217 13.21 1.84 -14.97
C LYS A 217 12.90 2.74 -16.15
N LYS A 218 13.94 3.24 -16.82
CA LYS A 218 13.78 4.06 -18.02
C LYS A 218 13.23 3.19 -19.17
N PRO A 219 12.15 3.57 -19.84
CA PRO A 219 11.64 2.83 -20.99
C PRO A 219 12.60 2.94 -22.18
N LYS A 220 12.61 1.90 -23.02
CA LYS A 220 13.26 1.94 -24.34
C LYS A 220 12.36 2.68 -25.35
N THR A 221 12.97 3.33 -26.34
CA THR A 221 12.22 3.90 -27.47
C THR A 221 11.80 2.81 -28.45
N LEU A 222 10.83 3.09 -29.33
CA LEU A 222 10.43 2.14 -30.39
C LEU A 222 11.62 1.77 -31.28
N ARG A 223 12.47 2.73 -31.62
CA ARG A 223 13.70 2.49 -32.41
C ARG A 223 14.60 1.45 -31.76
N GLN A 224 14.71 1.46 -30.42
CA GLN A 224 15.50 0.49 -29.67
C GLN A 224 14.80 -0.86 -29.50
N LEU A 225 13.47 -0.87 -29.45
CA LEU A 225 12.69 -2.10 -29.26
C LEU A 225 12.59 -2.93 -30.54
N PHE A 226 12.46 -2.28 -31.69
CA PHE A 226 12.16 -2.95 -32.96
C PHE A 226 13.42 -3.27 -33.78
N VAL A 227 14.61 -3.16 -33.17
CA VAL A 227 15.87 -3.55 -33.81
C VAL A 227 15.78 -5.01 -34.26
N GLY A 228 16.03 -5.26 -35.54
CA GLY A 228 16.06 -6.60 -36.12
C GLY A 228 14.69 -7.16 -36.55
N LEU A 229 13.61 -6.38 -36.44
CA LEU A 229 12.33 -6.74 -37.05
C LEU A 229 12.32 -6.41 -38.55
N ASP A 230 11.70 -7.28 -39.35
CA ASP A 230 11.53 -7.08 -40.79
C ASP A 230 10.55 -5.93 -41.09
N GLU A 231 10.66 -5.30 -42.25
CA GLU A 231 9.63 -4.35 -42.69
C GLU A 231 8.38 -5.08 -43.20
N LEU A 232 7.19 -4.59 -42.83
CA LEU A 232 5.88 -5.09 -43.23
C LEU A 232 5.10 -4.06 -44.09
N ASN A 233 5.78 -3.44 -45.06
CA ASN A 233 5.21 -2.40 -45.93
C ASN A 233 4.11 -2.88 -46.89
N GLU A 234 4.00 -4.19 -47.12
CA GLU A 234 2.96 -4.77 -47.96
C GLU A 234 1.70 -5.12 -47.15
N MET A 235 0.53 -4.77 -47.67
CA MET A 235 -0.77 -5.04 -47.03
C MET A 235 -0.95 -6.53 -46.75
N GLY A 236 -1.17 -6.89 -45.49
CA GLY A 236 -1.38 -8.28 -45.08
C GLY A 236 -0.12 -9.15 -45.04
N LYS A 237 1.07 -8.53 -45.12
CA LYS A 237 2.34 -9.25 -44.97
C LYS A 237 2.47 -9.84 -43.56
N ILE A 238 2.92 -11.10 -43.55
CA ILE A 238 3.30 -11.85 -42.36
C ILE A 238 4.81 -12.06 -42.49
N SER A 239 5.60 -11.79 -41.44
CA SER A 239 7.04 -12.07 -41.49
C SER A 239 7.30 -13.56 -41.75
N GLU A 240 8.34 -13.83 -42.54
CA GLU A 240 8.76 -15.19 -42.86
C GLU A 240 9.29 -15.90 -41.61
N SER A 241 10.01 -15.17 -40.76
CA SER A 241 10.71 -15.68 -39.58
C SER A 241 9.88 -15.62 -38.30
N ASP A 242 8.87 -14.74 -38.21
CA ASP A 242 8.01 -14.59 -37.02
C ASP A 242 6.53 -14.35 -37.39
N ILE A 243 5.68 -15.37 -37.20
CA ILE A 243 4.23 -15.29 -37.44
C ILE A 243 3.55 -14.17 -36.64
N LEU A 244 4.08 -13.84 -35.45
CA LEU A 244 3.53 -12.80 -34.59
C LEU A 244 3.98 -11.40 -35.05
N HIS A 245 5.00 -11.30 -35.89
CA HIS A 245 5.30 -10.07 -36.60
C HIS A 245 4.41 -9.97 -37.86
N SER A 246 3.13 -9.75 -37.59
CA SER A 246 2.05 -9.61 -38.57
C SER A 246 1.01 -8.59 -38.10
N TYR A 247 0.26 -8.04 -39.06
CA TYR A 247 -0.81 -7.09 -38.78
C TYR A 247 -2.05 -7.35 -39.62
N ARG A 248 -3.20 -6.91 -39.08
CA ARG A 248 -4.50 -7.07 -39.72
C ARG A 248 -4.63 -6.18 -40.94
N GLU A 249 -5.09 -6.77 -42.04
CA GLU A 249 -5.49 -6.01 -43.23
C GLU A 249 -6.63 -5.03 -42.93
N PHE A 250 -6.60 -3.90 -43.62
CA PHE A 250 -7.67 -2.91 -43.60
C PHE A 250 -8.11 -2.57 -45.03
N ASP A 251 -9.23 -1.86 -45.15
CA ASP A 251 -9.78 -1.49 -46.46
C ASP A 251 -8.75 -0.68 -47.26
N LYS A 252 -8.42 -1.13 -48.48
CA LYS A 252 -7.39 -0.54 -49.34
C LYS A 252 -7.55 0.97 -49.54
N LYS A 253 -8.78 1.50 -49.52
CA LYS A 253 -9.02 2.94 -49.64
C LYS A 253 -8.43 3.75 -48.49
N MET A 254 -8.24 3.13 -47.33
CA MET A 254 -7.64 3.79 -46.16
C MET A 254 -6.12 3.93 -46.28
N LEU A 255 -5.47 3.24 -47.22
CA LEU A 255 -4.03 3.39 -47.46
C LEU A 255 -3.69 4.84 -47.84
N LEU A 256 -4.53 5.44 -48.70
CA LEU A 256 -4.43 6.85 -49.11
C LEU A 256 -4.45 7.83 -47.93
N TRP A 257 -5.03 7.44 -46.80
CA TRP A 257 -5.14 8.29 -45.62
C TRP A 257 -3.80 8.42 -44.88
N ILE A 258 -2.95 7.39 -44.95
CA ILE A 258 -1.74 7.29 -44.13
C ILE A 258 -0.43 7.26 -44.93
N GLU A 259 -0.47 6.92 -46.22
CA GLU A 259 0.73 6.67 -47.02
C GLU A 259 1.71 7.86 -47.12
N ASN A 260 1.18 9.09 -47.08
CA ASN A 260 1.98 10.31 -47.18
C ASN A 260 2.25 11.00 -45.84
N LEU A 261 1.73 10.44 -44.74
CA LEU A 261 1.94 11.01 -43.41
C LEU A 261 3.40 10.84 -43.00
N LYS A 262 3.96 11.89 -42.41
CA LYS A 262 5.24 11.82 -41.70
C LYS A 262 5.02 11.43 -40.25
N GLU A 263 6.13 11.15 -39.56
CA GLU A 263 6.14 10.88 -38.12
C GLU A 263 5.35 11.94 -37.35
N GLY A 264 4.40 11.53 -36.51
CA GLY A 264 3.54 12.44 -35.72
C GLY A 264 2.39 13.10 -36.48
N GLU A 265 2.31 12.98 -37.81
CA GLU A 265 1.20 13.53 -38.58
C GLU A 265 -0.05 12.65 -38.51
N SER A 266 -1.21 13.28 -38.58
CA SER A 266 -2.54 12.65 -38.58
C SER A 266 -3.20 12.77 -39.95
N ALA A 267 -3.92 11.73 -40.36
CA ALA A 267 -4.71 11.74 -41.59
C ALA A 267 -5.77 12.85 -41.65
N PHE A 268 -6.17 13.42 -40.50
CA PHE A 268 -7.06 14.60 -40.47
C PHE A 268 -6.41 15.89 -40.96
N GLN A 269 -5.07 15.92 -41.08
CA GLN A 269 -4.29 17.06 -41.57
C GLN A 269 -4.10 17.05 -43.09
N ASN A 270 -4.57 15.99 -43.77
CA ASN A 270 -4.53 15.90 -45.22
C ASN A 270 -5.32 17.05 -45.88
N LYS A 271 -4.77 17.61 -46.97
CA LYS A 271 -5.42 18.68 -47.75
C LYS A 271 -6.43 18.15 -48.76
N GLU A 272 -6.15 16.99 -49.35
CA GLU A 272 -7.02 16.31 -50.31
C GLU A 272 -8.19 15.65 -49.58
N ARG A 273 -9.42 15.93 -50.03
CA ARG A 273 -10.65 15.49 -49.36
C ARG A 273 -10.76 13.96 -49.28
N GLU A 274 -10.30 13.27 -50.31
CA GLU A 274 -10.31 11.82 -50.45
C GLU A 274 -9.36 11.14 -49.45
N ARG A 275 -8.34 11.88 -48.98
CA ARG A 275 -7.33 11.41 -48.01
C ARG A 275 -7.71 11.67 -46.55
N ILE A 276 -8.78 12.40 -46.30
CA ILE A 276 -9.30 12.62 -44.94
C ILE A 276 -10.14 11.40 -44.55
N PRO A 277 -9.96 10.80 -43.35
CA PRO A 277 -10.70 9.63 -42.92
C PRO A 277 -12.22 9.83 -43.01
N HIS A 278 -12.91 8.96 -43.75
CA HIS A 278 -14.34 9.09 -44.02
C HIS A 278 -15.04 7.74 -44.15
N GLN A 279 -16.37 7.75 -44.07
CA GLN A 279 -17.26 6.64 -44.33
C GLN A 279 -18.21 6.98 -45.47
N ILE A 280 -18.59 5.99 -46.27
CA ILE A 280 -19.64 6.15 -47.29
C ILE A 280 -20.92 5.59 -46.69
N LYS A 281 -21.91 6.44 -46.43
CA LYS A 281 -23.24 6.04 -45.93
C LYS A 281 -24.30 6.51 -46.94
N ASN A 282 -25.07 5.57 -47.48
CA ASN A 282 -26.11 5.83 -48.49
C ASN A 282 -25.58 6.66 -49.69
N GLY A 283 -24.39 6.31 -50.18
CA GLY A 283 -23.73 7.02 -51.29
C GLY A 283 -23.15 8.39 -50.93
N LYS A 284 -23.29 8.87 -49.68
CA LYS A 284 -22.74 10.16 -49.23
C LYS A 284 -21.49 9.97 -48.37
N ILE A 285 -20.49 10.83 -48.58
CA ILE A 285 -19.27 10.88 -47.78
C ILE A 285 -19.57 11.55 -46.44
N VAL A 286 -19.26 10.85 -45.35
CA VAL A 286 -19.35 11.33 -43.97
C VAL A 286 -17.96 11.28 -43.36
N TYR A 287 -17.35 12.44 -43.13
CA TYR A 287 -16.03 12.55 -42.53
C TYR A 287 -16.04 12.13 -41.07
N ASN A 288 -15.00 11.40 -40.66
CA ASN A 288 -14.82 11.03 -39.27
C ASN A 288 -14.47 12.28 -38.45
N GLN A 289 -14.92 12.33 -37.19
CA GLN A 289 -14.63 13.46 -36.31
C GLN A 289 -13.30 13.24 -35.57
N SER A 290 -12.43 14.25 -35.60
CA SER A 290 -11.22 14.33 -34.77
C SER A 290 -11.57 14.71 -33.33
N LYS A 291 -12.31 13.85 -32.62
CA LYS A 291 -12.66 14.06 -31.20
C LYS A 291 -11.51 13.76 -30.25
N ASN A 292 -10.55 12.94 -30.70
CA ASN A 292 -9.32 12.61 -29.98
C ASN A 292 -8.17 12.76 -31.01
N GLY A 293 -7.29 13.75 -30.86
CA GLY A 293 -6.29 14.17 -31.87
C GLY A 293 -5.26 13.12 -32.32
N ASP A 294 -5.32 11.93 -31.74
CA ASP A 294 -4.35 10.84 -31.83
C ASP A 294 -4.81 9.68 -32.73
N LYS A 295 -5.97 9.83 -33.39
CA LYS A 295 -6.50 8.82 -34.31
C LYS A 295 -5.88 8.99 -35.69
N TYR A 296 -5.66 7.87 -36.39
CA TYR A 296 -5.04 7.86 -37.72
C TYR A 296 -3.72 8.65 -37.78
N ALA A 297 -2.98 8.68 -36.67
CA ALA A 297 -1.73 9.44 -36.55
C ALA A 297 -0.55 8.48 -36.43
N ARG A 298 0.54 8.77 -37.16
CA ARG A 298 1.80 8.03 -37.04
C ARG A 298 2.42 8.30 -35.68
N TRP A 299 2.89 7.26 -35.04
CA TRP A 299 3.66 7.40 -33.80
C TRP A 299 5.10 7.85 -34.07
N HIS A 300 5.90 7.96 -33.02
CA HIS A 300 7.27 8.45 -33.05
C HIS A 300 8.30 7.32 -32.83
N TRP A 301 9.40 7.33 -33.60
CA TRP A 301 10.48 6.36 -33.43
C TRP A 301 11.27 6.57 -32.13
N ASP A 302 11.56 7.84 -31.82
CA ASP A 302 12.41 8.24 -30.69
C ASP A 302 11.58 8.55 -29.43
N ARG A 303 10.45 7.84 -29.27
CA ARG A 303 9.62 7.83 -28.06
C ARG A 303 9.33 6.39 -27.63
N GLU A 304 8.91 6.24 -26.37
CA GLU A 304 8.31 5.00 -25.89
C GLU A 304 7.03 4.64 -26.66
N GLY A 305 6.57 3.40 -26.52
CA GLY A 305 5.31 2.96 -27.11
C GLY A 305 4.10 3.72 -26.57
N PRO A 306 3.06 3.90 -27.40
CA PRO A 306 1.80 4.49 -26.95
C PRO A 306 1.06 3.56 -26.00
N CYS A 307 -0.04 4.05 -25.40
CA CYS A 307 -0.93 3.20 -24.63
C CYS A 307 -1.52 2.10 -25.52
N VAL A 308 -1.27 0.83 -25.20
CA VAL A 308 -1.83 -0.29 -25.96
C VAL A 308 -3.29 -0.51 -25.55
N HIS A 309 -4.21 -0.23 -26.48
CA HIS A 309 -5.66 -0.42 -26.32
C HIS A 309 -6.12 -1.79 -26.84
N THR A 310 -7.37 -2.19 -26.55
CA THR A 310 -7.93 -3.50 -26.97
C THR A 310 -8.21 -3.60 -28.47
N ARG A 311 -8.50 -2.48 -29.13
CA ARG A 311 -8.63 -2.35 -30.59
C ARG A 311 -7.37 -1.73 -31.18
N ASN A 312 -6.23 -2.37 -30.93
CA ASN A 312 -4.95 -1.99 -31.55
C ASN A 312 -4.83 -2.50 -33.00
N ASP A 313 -5.84 -3.22 -33.51
CA ASP A 313 -5.90 -3.80 -34.85
C ASP A 313 -6.41 -2.84 -35.94
N ILE A 314 -6.85 -1.63 -35.58
CA ILE A 314 -7.50 -0.69 -36.51
C ILE A 314 -6.85 0.70 -36.47
N LEU A 315 -6.77 1.34 -37.64
CA LEU A 315 -6.25 2.71 -37.81
C LEU A 315 -7.09 3.78 -37.06
N ALA A 316 -8.38 3.51 -36.88
CA ALA A 316 -9.33 4.42 -36.25
C ALA A 316 -9.16 4.52 -34.71
N SER A 317 -8.38 3.62 -34.13
CA SER A 317 -8.05 3.62 -32.72
C SER A 317 -6.91 4.61 -32.44
N GLN A 318 -6.71 4.94 -31.16
CA GLN A 318 -5.71 5.92 -30.76
C GLN A 318 -4.31 5.33 -30.88
N ASN A 319 -3.40 6.07 -31.52
CA ASN A 319 -1.97 5.80 -31.53
C ASN A 319 -1.60 4.37 -31.98
N THR A 320 -2.26 3.87 -33.03
CA THR A 320 -2.01 2.50 -33.55
C THR A 320 -1.11 2.46 -34.78
N VAL A 321 -0.90 3.58 -35.47
CA VAL A 321 -0.19 3.61 -36.77
C VAL A 321 1.32 3.62 -36.56
N HIS A 322 2.02 2.77 -37.31
CA HIS A 322 3.47 2.63 -37.27
C HIS A 322 4.18 3.96 -37.63
N PRO A 323 5.35 4.27 -37.03
CA PRO A 323 6.04 5.55 -37.27
C PRO A 323 6.42 5.81 -38.74
N SER A 324 6.64 4.78 -39.55
CA SER A 324 7.03 4.91 -40.97
C SER A 324 6.25 4.02 -41.93
N GLU A 325 5.70 2.90 -41.47
CA GLU A 325 5.11 1.88 -42.36
C GLU A 325 3.58 2.06 -42.46
N ASN A 326 2.99 1.70 -43.58
CA ASN A 326 1.57 1.94 -43.88
C ASN A 326 0.63 0.93 -43.20
N ARG A 327 0.77 0.79 -41.89
CA ARG A 327 0.07 -0.24 -41.10
C ARG A 327 -0.11 0.16 -39.64
N VAL A 328 -0.87 -0.66 -38.93
CA VAL A 328 -0.86 -0.66 -37.46
C VAL A 328 0.34 -1.43 -36.92
N PHE A 329 0.62 -1.29 -35.62
CA PHE A 329 1.59 -2.14 -34.94
C PHE A 329 1.23 -3.63 -35.04
N SER A 330 2.23 -4.46 -35.30
CA SER A 330 2.15 -5.91 -35.33
C SER A 330 1.98 -6.50 -33.92
N ILE A 331 1.61 -7.78 -33.82
CA ILE A 331 1.48 -8.44 -32.50
C ILE A 331 2.83 -8.45 -31.77
N ARG A 332 3.94 -8.76 -32.46
CA ARG A 332 5.30 -8.77 -31.89
C ARG A 332 5.71 -7.41 -31.33
N GLU A 333 5.47 -6.34 -32.07
CA GLU A 333 5.77 -4.98 -31.60
C GLU A 333 4.98 -4.64 -30.34
N LEU A 334 3.70 -5.02 -30.27
CA LEU A 334 2.88 -4.82 -29.08
C LEU A 334 3.36 -5.66 -27.88
N MET A 335 3.82 -6.89 -28.13
CA MET A 335 4.44 -7.73 -27.10
C MET A 335 5.68 -7.06 -26.51
N LEU A 336 6.58 -6.55 -27.37
CA LEU A 336 7.79 -5.84 -26.94
C LEU A 336 7.45 -4.57 -26.14
N MET A 337 6.46 -3.79 -26.60
CA MET A 337 5.98 -2.60 -25.86
C MET A 337 5.42 -2.93 -24.47
N MET A 338 4.79 -4.10 -24.31
CA MET A 338 4.18 -4.56 -23.06
C MET A 338 5.13 -5.46 -22.23
N SER A 339 6.40 -5.55 -22.63
CA SER A 339 7.43 -6.37 -22.00
C SER A 339 7.03 -7.84 -21.86
N ILE A 340 6.28 -8.38 -22.83
CA ILE A 340 5.86 -9.78 -22.86
C ILE A 340 7.04 -10.60 -23.39
N PRO A 341 7.52 -11.60 -22.63
CA PRO A 341 8.69 -12.39 -23.03
C PRO A 341 8.36 -13.32 -24.20
N GLU A 342 9.37 -13.68 -24.98
CA GLU A 342 9.23 -14.62 -26.11
C GLU A 342 8.80 -16.02 -25.66
N THR A 343 9.09 -16.38 -24.41
CA THR A 343 8.66 -17.63 -23.78
C THR A 343 7.14 -17.70 -23.55
N PHE A 344 6.41 -16.59 -23.67
CA PHE A 344 4.96 -16.57 -23.53
C PHE A 344 4.28 -17.19 -24.76
N LYS A 345 3.51 -18.25 -24.54
CA LYS A 345 2.87 -19.02 -25.62
C LYS A 345 1.43 -18.55 -25.86
N TRP A 346 1.08 -18.28 -27.12
CA TRP A 346 -0.29 -17.91 -27.50
C TRP A 346 -1.15 -19.11 -27.94
N SER A 347 -0.52 -20.24 -28.26
CA SER A 347 -1.19 -21.46 -28.67
C SER A 347 -0.51 -22.70 -28.10
N GLN A 348 -1.13 -23.86 -28.30
CA GLN A 348 -0.54 -25.15 -27.95
C GLN A 348 0.76 -25.42 -28.70
N LEU A 349 0.82 -25.04 -29.98
CA LEU A 349 2.06 -25.08 -30.75
C LEU A 349 2.99 -23.93 -30.31
N PRO A 350 4.28 -24.19 -30.05
CA PRO A 350 5.27 -23.15 -29.84
C PRO A 350 5.41 -22.23 -31.06
N THR A 351 5.88 -20.99 -30.83
CA THR A 351 6.00 -19.99 -31.90
C THR A 351 6.98 -20.44 -32.98
N GLU A 352 8.02 -21.16 -32.59
CA GLU A 352 9.03 -21.73 -33.49
C GLU A 352 8.42 -22.73 -34.49
N GLU A 353 7.42 -23.51 -34.06
CA GLU A 353 6.70 -24.43 -34.94
C GLU A 353 5.67 -23.70 -35.80
N LEU A 354 5.00 -22.68 -35.25
CA LEU A 354 4.11 -21.82 -36.04
C LEU A 354 4.87 -21.08 -37.17
N ASN A 355 6.13 -20.72 -36.93
CA ASN A 355 6.97 -20.05 -37.93
C ASN A 355 7.29 -20.94 -39.13
N LYS A 356 7.27 -22.27 -38.96
CA LYS A 356 7.50 -23.27 -40.02
C LYS A 356 6.26 -23.56 -40.88
N LEU A 357 5.08 -23.09 -40.47
CA LEU A 357 3.84 -23.28 -41.22
C LEU A 357 3.92 -22.64 -42.60
N THR A 358 3.19 -23.20 -43.56
CA THR A 358 2.99 -22.56 -44.87
C THR A 358 2.28 -21.22 -44.71
N LEU A 359 2.40 -20.32 -45.69
CA LEU A 359 1.74 -19.01 -45.64
C LEU A 359 0.22 -19.12 -45.46
N GLN A 360 -0.42 -20.13 -46.08
CA GLN A 360 -1.85 -20.36 -45.96
C GLN A 360 -2.23 -20.77 -44.54
N GLU A 361 -1.49 -21.70 -43.93
CA GLU A 361 -1.71 -22.12 -42.54
C GLU A 361 -1.45 -20.98 -41.54
N LYS A 362 -0.44 -20.14 -41.78
CA LYS A 362 -0.20 -18.92 -40.98
C LYS A 362 -1.40 -17.98 -41.03
N ARG A 363 -1.99 -17.76 -42.21
CA ARG A 363 -3.20 -16.93 -42.39
C ARG A 363 -4.39 -17.51 -41.64
N ASP A 364 -4.60 -18.82 -41.72
CA ASP A 364 -5.72 -19.50 -41.06
C ASP A 364 -5.59 -19.44 -39.52
N PHE A 365 -4.36 -19.57 -39.01
CA PHE A 365 -4.06 -19.34 -37.59
C PHE A 365 -4.39 -17.91 -37.16
N LEU A 366 -3.85 -16.90 -37.84
CA LEU A 366 -4.03 -15.49 -37.49
C LEU A 366 -5.51 -15.07 -37.58
N LYS A 367 -6.24 -15.52 -38.60
CA LYS A 367 -7.67 -15.25 -38.75
C LYS A 367 -8.48 -15.70 -37.53
N ARG A 368 -8.06 -16.79 -36.87
CA ARG A 368 -8.71 -17.34 -35.67
C ARG A 368 -8.25 -16.65 -34.39
N GLU A 369 -6.95 -16.42 -34.24
CA GLU A 369 -6.36 -16.04 -32.94
C GLU A 369 -6.03 -14.55 -32.78
N GLU A 370 -5.71 -13.83 -33.88
CA GLU A 370 -5.13 -12.49 -33.84
C GLU A 370 -5.96 -11.52 -32.97
N LEU A 371 -7.27 -11.44 -33.21
CA LEU A 371 -8.13 -10.51 -32.48
C LEU A 371 -8.15 -10.82 -30.97
N ASN A 372 -8.14 -12.10 -30.60
CA ASN A 372 -8.10 -12.51 -29.22
C ASN A 372 -6.76 -12.12 -28.57
N ILE A 373 -5.65 -12.40 -29.24
CA ILE A 373 -4.29 -12.04 -28.79
C ILE A 373 -4.21 -10.53 -28.54
N ARG A 374 -4.60 -9.72 -29.53
CA ARG A 374 -4.56 -8.25 -29.45
C ARG A 374 -5.41 -7.69 -28.33
N GLN A 375 -6.60 -8.24 -28.10
CA GLN A 375 -7.46 -7.85 -26.99
C GLN A 375 -6.81 -8.18 -25.64
N CYS A 376 -6.21 -9.37 -25.50
CA CYS A 376 -5.52 -9.77 -24.28
C CYS A 376 -4.34 -8.85 -23.96
N ILE A 377 -3.52 -8.49 -24.97
CA ILE A 377 -2.41 -7.54 -24.79
C ILE A 377 -2.94 -6.17 -24.35
N GLY A 378 -4.01 -5.66 -24.97
CA GLY A 378 -4.57 -4.36 -24.62
C GLY A 378 -5.18 -4.28 -23.21
N GLU A 379 -5.71 -5.38 -22.69
CA GLU A 379 -6.31 -5.44 -21.35
C GLU A 379 -5.27 -5.70 -20.25
N ALA A 380 -4.19 -6.43 -20.55
CA ALA A 380 -3.25 -6.90 -19.56
C ALA A 380 -2.48 -5.80 -18.81
N VAL A 381 -2.02 -6.18 -17.63
CA VAL A 381 -0.89 -5.52 -16.97
C VAL A 381 0.41 -6.03 -17.63
N PRO A 382 1.34 -5.14 -18.02
CA PRO A 382 2.63 -5.53 -18.60
C PRO A 382 3.38 -6.55 -17.71
N THR A 383 3.96 -7.59 -18.31
CA THR A 383 4.64 -8.66 -17.58
C THR A 383 5.80 -8.13 -16.73
N GLY A 384 6.57 -7.17 -17.25
CA GLY A 384 7.69 -6.55 -16.53
C GLY A 384 7.30 -5.86 -15.23
N VAL A 385 6.07 -5.32 -15.12
CA VAL A 385 5.57 -4.67 -13.89
C VAL A 385 5.31 -5.71 -12.81
N PHE A 386 4.54 -6.76 -13.12
CA PHE A 386 4.27 -7.83 -12.15
C PHE A 386 5.50 -8.68 -11.84
N SER A 387 6.41 -8.85 -12.80
CA SER A 387 7.72 -9.47 -12.56
C SER A 387 8.54 -8.66 -11.55
N SER A 388 8.55 -7.32 -11.65
CA SER A 388 9.22 -6.48 -10.65
C SER A 388 8.59 -6.60 -9.27
N ILE A 389 7.26 -6.65 -9.16
CA ILE A 389 6.56 -6.81 -7.88
C ILE A 389 6.85 -8.20 -7.28
N ALA A 390 6.77 -9.26 -8.09
CA ALA A 390 7.05 -10.62 -7.65
C ALA A 390 8.51 -10.77 -7.16
N GLY A 391 9.47 -10.18 -7.88
CA GLY A 391 10.87 -10.13 -7.46
C GLY A 391 11.07 -9.41 -6.13
N LYS A 392 10.38 -8.28 -5.92
CA LYS A 392 10.41 -7.54 -4.64
C LYS A 392 9.81 -8.32 -3.49
N ILE A 393 8.65 -8.97 -3.70
CA ILE A 393 8.04 -9.87 -2.71
C ILE A 393 8.99 -11.00 -2.35
N LYS A 394 9.57 -11.68 -3.34
CA LYS A 394 10.53 -12.76 -3.13
C LYS A 394 11.76 -12.27 -2.34
N SER A 395 12.27 -11.08 -2.64
CA SER A 395 13.39 -10.49 -1.90
C SER A 395 13.01 -10.19 -0.45
N ALA A 396 11.87 -9.54 -0.23
CA ALA A 396 11.40 -9.15 1.09
C ALA A 396 11.14 -10.36 2.00
N VAL A 397 10.51 -11.42 1.46
CA VAL A 397 10.24 -12.67 2.21
C VAL A 397 11.53 -13.44 2.54
N ASN A 398 12.54 -13.37 1.67
CA ASN A 398 13.82 -14.06 1.90
C ASN A 398 14.82 -13.25 2.74
N GLN A 399 14.55 -11.98 3.04
CA GLN A 399 15.45 -11.15 3.83
C GLN A 399 15.48 -11.62 5.28
N LYS A 400 16.69 -11.91 5.80
CA LYS A 400 16.88 -12.28 7.21
C LYS A 400 16.56 -11.09 8.10
N CYS A 401 15.55 -11.23 8.96
CA CYS A 401 15.28 -10.30 10.05
C CYS A 401 16.06 -10.79 11.29
N LEU A 402 16.91 -9.94 11.85
CA LEU A 402 17.67 -10.30 13.05
C LEU A 402 16.75 -10.33 14.28
N THR A 403 16.93 -11.32 15.13
CA THR A 403 16.29 -11.39 16.44
C THR A 403 16.96 -10.42 17.42
N THR A 404 16.25 -10.03 18.48
CA THR A 404 16.83 -9.19 19.55
C THR A 404 18.09 -9.81 20.15
N ALA A 405 18.13 -11.14 20.31
CA ALA A 405 19.31 -11.84 20.81
C ALA A 405 20.50 -11.75 19.85
N GLU A 406 20.27 -11.91 18.55
CA GLU A 406 21.32 -11.73 17.53
C GLU A 406 21.83 -10.29 17.50
N ILE A 407 20.92 -9.30 17.59
CA ILE A 407 21.29 -7.88 17.64
C ILE A 407 22.16 -7.60 18.87
N ASN A 408 21.75 -8.05 20.06
CA ASN A 408 22.51 -7.82 21.28
C ASN A 408 23.89 -8.48 21.22
N ASN A 409 23.99 -9.71 20.68
CA ASN A 409 25.28 -10.37 20.48
C ASN A 409 26.20 -9.57 19.54
N ILE A 410 25.65 -9.04 18.43
CA ILE A 410 26.42 -8.16 17.52
C ILE A 410 26.90 -6.91 18.27
N ILE A 411 26.03 -6.28 19.07
CA ILE A 411 26.36 -5.07 19.82
C ILE A 411 27.48 -5.34 20.84
N GLU A 412 27.41 -6.43 21.58
CA GLU A 412 28.42 -6.81 22.57
C GLU A 412 29.74 -7.19 21.91
N LYS A 413 29.69 -8.01 20.85
CA LYS A 413 30.88 -8.51 20.15
C LYS A 413 31.68 -7.41 19.47
N GLU A 414 30.99 -6.47 18.83
CA GLU A 414 31.62 -5.37 18.08
C GLU A 414 31.73 -4.08 18.91
N ASP A 415 31.39 -4.14 20.21
CA ASP A 415 31.39 -3.01 21.15
C ASP A 415 30.67 -1.77 20.59
N LEU A 416 29.48 -1.98 20.02
CA LEU A 416 28.71 -0.95 19.30
C LEU A 416 28.08 0.09 20.22
N GLY A 417 28.17 -0.08 21.54
CA GLY A 417 27.84 0.98 22.50
C GLY A 417 28.70 2.22 22.30
N LYS A 418 29.91 2.11 21.72
CA LYS A 418 30.72 3.26 21.33
C LYS A 418 30.29 3.79 19.97
N THR A 419 30.00 5.10 19.90
CA THR A 419 29.54 5.76 18.67
C THR A 419 30.47 5.53 17.48
N GLU A 420 31.80 5.57 17.69
CA GLU A 420 32.80 5.37 16.64
C GLU A 420 32.77 3.95 16.06
N ASN A 421 32.60 2.94 16.91
CA ASN A 421 32.45 1.54 16.50
C ASN A 421 31.17 1.35 15.71
N LEU A 422 30.06 1.93 16.16
CA LEU A 422 28.78 1.87 15.45
C LEU A 422 28.84 2.53 14.07
N ILE A 423 29.50 3.69 13.94
CA ILE A 423 29.73 4.35 12.65
C ILE A 423 30.55 3.45 11.72
N THR A 424 31.65 2.88 12.25
CA THR A 424 32.53 1.97 11.49
C THR A 424 31.77 0.74 11.02
N PHE A 425 30.95 0.15 11.89
CA PHE A 425 30.09 -0.98 11.59
C PHE A 425 29.07 -0.65 10.49
N ILE A 426 28.34 0.46 10.62
CA ILE A 426 27.37 0.91 9.60
C ILE A 426 28.08 1.11 8.25
N ASN A 427 29.26 1.74 8.25
CA ASN A 427 30.04 1.98 7.04
C ASN A 427 30.47 0.69 6.33
N ALA A 428 30.87 -0.33 7.08
CA ALA A 428 31.34 -1.61 6.57
C ALA A 428 30.19 -2.55 6.14
N HIS A 429 29.03 -2.45 6.79
CA HIS A 429 27.94 -3.43 6.66
C HIS A 429 26.68 -2.90 5.96
N PHE A 430 26.67 -1.65 5.49
CA PHE A 430 25.49 -0.99 4.94
C PHE A 430 24.72 -1.82 3.89
N THR A 431 25.44 -2.39 2.92
CA THR A 431 24.84 -3.15 1.81
C THR A 431 24.52 -4.60 2.17
N LYS A 432 25.22 -5.18 3.16
CA LYS A 432 25.12 -6.61 3.50
C LYS A 432 24.00 -6.89 4.50
N THR A 433 23.85 -6.03 5.51
CA THR A 433 22.95 -6.27 6.64
C THR A 433 21.51 -5.84 6.33
N GLY A 434 21.34 -4.93 5.37
CA GLY A 434 20.05 -4.32 5.05
C GLY A 434 19.70 -3.17 6.00
N LEU A 435 19.08 -2.13 5.46
CA LEU A 435 18.81 -0.88 6.17
C LEU A 435 18.03 -1.10 7.47
N GLU A 436 17.01 -1.95 7.46
CA GLU A 436 16.17 -2.18 8.63
C GLU A 436 16.93 -2.85 9.79
N ASN A 437 17.75 -3.85 9.50
CA ASN A 437 18.57 -4.48 10.54
C ASN A 437 19.60 -3.48 11.09
N LEU A 438 20.16 -2.62 10.25
CA LEU A 438 21.11 -1.57 10.68
C LEU A 438 20.44 -0.52 11.56
N LEU A 439 19.24 -0.07 11.20
CA LEU A 439 18.46 0.83 12.04
C LEU A 439 18.17 0.18 13.40
N GLN A 440 17.74 -1.08 13.42
CA GLN A 440 17.52 -1.78 14.68
C GLN A 440 18.81 -1.90 15.52
N ILE A 441 19.94 -2.29 14.93
CA ILE A 441 21.22 -2.37 15.64
C ILE A 441 21.61 -1.01 16.22
N ALA A 442 21.50 0.06 15.43
CA ALA A 442 21.83 1.41 15.87
C ALA A 442 20.92 1.88 17.02
N GLU A 443 19.62 1.60 16.95
CA GLU A 443 18.68 1.97 18.02
C GLU A 443 19.00 1.22 19.32
N TYR A 444 19.23 -0.10 19.25
CA TYR A 444 19.56 -0.91 20.42
C TYR A 444 20.91 -0.52 21.03
N ALA A 445 21.90 -0.17 20.20
CA ALA A 445 23.20 0.33 20.66
C ALA A 445 23.10 1.72 21.32
N ASN A 446 22.13 2.56 20.92
CA ASN A 446 21.86 3.82 21.59
C ASN A 446 21.10 3.60 22.90
N ALA A 447 20.14 2.66 22.90
CA ALA A 447 19.35 2.31 24.08
C ALA A 447 20.19 1.67 25.19
N SER A 448 21.26 0.93 24.88
CA SER A 448 22.15 0.38 25.90
C SER A 448 23.01 1.44 26.60
N ARG A 449 23.22 2.61 25.96
CA ARG A 449 23.96 3.74 26.54
C ARG A 449 23.14 4.60 27.48
N GLN A 450 21.84 4.72 27.23
CA GLN A 450 20.93 5.49 28.06
C GLN A 450 20.20 4.51 28.97
N GLU A 451 20.09 4.73 30.27
CA GLU A 451 19.18 3.97 31.16
C GLU A 451 17.69 4.27 30.84
N ASN A 452 17.35 4.32 29.55
CA ASN A 452 16.07 4.65 28.99
C ASN A 452 15.66 3.45 28.14
N SER A 453 14.50 2.88 28.41
CA SER A 453 13.81 2.01 27.47
C SER A 453 13.46 2.84 26.22
N ALA A 454 14.36 2.91 25.24
CA ALA A 454 14.07 3.51 23.95
C ALA A 454 13.00 2.67 23.26
N TYR A 455 11.83 3.27 23.06
CA TYR A 455 10.70 2.61 22.40
C TYR A 455 10.97 2.59 20.89
N LEU A 456 11.63 1.54 20.41
CA LEU A 456 11.92 1.34 18.98
C LEU A 456 10.63 1.41 18.17
N THR A 457 10.50 2.43 17.33
CA THR A 457 9.36 2.52 16.40
C THR A 457 9.53 1.52 15.28
N ARG A 458 8.70 0.48 15.28
CA ARG A 458 8.70 -0.52 14.20
C ARG A 458 8.31 0.11 12.86
N LYS A 459 8.85 -0.47 11.79
CA LYS A 459 8.65 -0.03 10.41
C LYS A 459 7.18 -0.02 9.98
N ASP A 460 6.40 -1.04 10.36
CA ASP A 460 4.96 -1.13 10.06
C ASP A 460 4.13 0.00 10.73
N ILE A 461 4.51 0.39 11.95
CA ILE A 461 3.86 1.46 12.70
C ILE A 461 4.25 2.81 12.12
N ALA A 462 5.54 3.03 11.84
CA ALA A 462 6.00 4.23 11.16
C ALA A 462 5.31 4.39 9.79
N PHE A 463 5.14 3.29 9.04
CA PHE A 463 4.38 3.30 7.79
C PHE A 463 2.93 3.73 8.02
N THR A 464 2.26 3.24 9.08
CA THR A 464 0.89 3.64 9.40
C THR A 464 0.75 5.12 9.71
N VAL A 465 1.70 5.68 10.45
CA VAL A 465 1.72 7.13 10.74
C VAL A 465 1.93 7.90 9.43
N VAL A 466 2.96 7.53 8.66
CA VAL A 466 3.32 8.24 7.42
C VAL A 466 2.24 8.10 6.34
N LYS A 467 1.62 6.93 6.15
CA LYS A 467 0.55 6.74 5.14
C LYS A 467 -0.61 7.71 5.38
N ASN A 468 -0.94 7.97 6.65
CA ASN A 468 -2.07 8.81 7.04
C ASN A 468 -1.79 10.30 6.88
N LEU A 469 -0.53 10.73 6.81
CA LEU A 469 -0.18 12.13 6.56
C LEU A 469 -0.77 12.60 5.21
N PRO A 470 -1.17 13.87 5.09
CA PRO A 470 -1.74 14.39 3.85
C PRO A 470 -0.71 14.45 2.72
N GLU A 471 -1.16 14.28 1.48
CA GLU A 471 -0.29 14.37 0.28
C GLU A 471 0.13 15.81 -0.04
N LEU A 472 -0.54 16.84 0.52
CA LEU A 472 -0.26 18.26 0.30
C LEU A 472 -0.11 18.63 -1.19
N LYS A 473 -1.06 18.21 -2.04
CA LYS A 473 -0.98 18.28 -3.51
C LYS A 473 -0.76 19.70 -4.06
N GLU A 474 -1.26 20.71 -3.36
CA GLU A 474 -1.12 22.13 -3.74
C GLU A 474 0.27 22.71 -3.43
N LYS A 475 1.11 21.98 -2.67
CA LYS A 475 2.45 22.42 -2.28
C LYS A 475 3.52 21.62 -2.99
N LYS A 476 4.42 22.35 -3.65
CA LYS A 476 5.64 21.82 -4.29
C LYS A 476 6.84 21.76 -3.34
N ARG A 477 6.90 22.73 -2.42
CA ARG A 477 7.89 22.83 -1.35
C ARG A 477 7.20 22.61 -0.01
N ILE A 478 7.74 21.73 0.83
CA ILE A 478 7.21 21.47 2.18
C ILE A 478 8.33 21.41 3.22
N ARG A 479 7.99 21.75 4.47
CA ARG A 479 8.89 21.64 5.63
C ARG A 479 8.33 20.69 6.67
N ILE A 480 9.12 19.70 7.08
CA ILE A 480 8.75 18.63 8.00
C ILE A 480 9.65 18.71 9.23
N LEU A 481 9.04 18.64 10.42
CA LEU A 481 9.75 18.58 11.69
C LEU A 481 9.63 17.17 12.29
N GLU A 482 10.77 16.59 12.65
CA GLU A 482 10.83 15.44 13.56
C GLU A 482 11.48 15.87 14.88
N PRO A 483 10.70 16.00 15.97
CA PRO A 483 11.16 16.67 17.20
C PRO A 483 11.99 15.78 18.14
N SER A 484 12.12 14.49 17.82
CA SER A 484 12.90 13.51 18.59
C SER A 484 13.33 12.40 17.63
N VAL A 485 14.25 12.74 16.72
CA VAL A 485 14.54 11.93 15.53
C VAL A 485 15.23 10.60 15.84
N GLY A 486 16.03 10.53 16.91
CA GLY A 486 16.91 9.40 17.16
C GLY A 486 17.79 9.10 15.95
N ILE A 487 17.65 7.90 15.39
CA ILE A 487 18.36 7.45 14.19
C ILE A 487 17.56 7.63 12.87
N GLY A 488 16.37 8.25 12.92
CA GLY A 488 15.56 8.58 11.75
C GLY A 488 14.66 7.45 11.22
N ASN A 489 14.00 6.70 12.11
CA ASN A 489 13.11 5.58 11.73
C ASN A 489 11.97 5.98 10.77
N PHE A 490 11.51 7.24 10.81
CA PHE A 490 10.49 7.76 9.91
C PHE A 490 11.04 8.21 8.55
N LEU A 491 12.33 8.55 8.47
CA LEU A 491 12.91 9.23 7.30
C LEU A 491 12.80 8.45 5.99
N PRO A 492 13.12 7.14 5.93
CA PRO A 492 12.99 6.39 4.67
C PRO A 492 11.57 6.44 4.11
N LEU A 493 10.57 6.37 4.99
CA LEU A 493 9.15 6.40 4.63
C LEU A 493 8.67 7.79 4.24
N LEU A 494 9.14 8.85 4.93
CA LEU A 494 8.83 10.23 4.58
C LEU A 494 9.44 10.63 3.23
N ILE A 495 10.67 10.22 2.96
CA ILE A 495 11.34 10.41 1.66
C ILE A 495 10.54 9.72 0.55
N ALA A 496 10.11 8.47 0.76
CA ALA A 496 9.30 7.73 -0.20
C ALA A 496 7.88 8.32 -0.39
N LYS A 497 7.29 8.87 0.69
CA LYS A 497 5.96 9.50 0.62
C LYS A 497 5.97 10.76 -0.23
N PHE A 498 6.94 11.64 0.01
CA PHE A 498 7.03 12.97 -0.58
C PHE A 498 8.03 13.04 -1.74
N GLU A 499 8.26 11.92 -2.42
CA GLU A 499 9.11 11.88 -3.62
C GLU A 499 8.51 12.66 -4.80
N ASP A 500 7.23 13.02 -4.76
CA ASP A 500 6.57 13.85 -5.78
C ASP A 500 6.88 15.36 -5.63
N LYS A 501 7.47 15.79 -4.51
CA LYS A 501 7.76 17.19 -4.23
C LYS A 501 9.02 17.68 -4.96
N ASP A 502 9.03 18.98 -5.26
CA ASP A 502 10.16 19.67 -5.87
C ASP A 502 11.27 19.90 -4.82
N GLU A 503 10.88 20.18 -3.57
CA GLU A 503 11.79 20.37 -2.44
C GLU A 503 11.11 19.96 -1.12
N VAL A 504 11.86 19.25 -0.27
CA VAL A 504 11.42 18.87 1.08
C VAL A 504 12.54 19.19 2.05
N ILE A 505 12.21 19.98 3.07
CA ILE A 505 13.15 20.36 4.12
C ILE A 505 12.77 19.62 5.40
N PHE A 506 13.71 18.84 5.92
CA PHE A 506 13.59 18.15 7.20
C PHE A 506 14.37 18.90 8.26
N ASP A 507 13.68 19.38 9.30
CA ASP A 507 14.31 19.81 10.53
C ASP A 507 14.23 18.64 11.52
N LEU A 508 15.40 18.11 11.89
CA LEU A 508 15.54 16.88 12.64
C LEU A 508 16.22 17.18 13.97
N ILE A 509 15.48 17.01 15.06
CA ILE A 509 15.90 17.44 16.39
C ILE A 509 16.13 16.24 17.26
N ASP A 510 17.28 16.21 17.91
CA ASP A 510 17.53 15.33 19.04
C ASP A 510 18.37 16.02 20.10
N ILE A 511 18.12 15.69 21.36
CA ILE A 511 18.93 16.15 22.48
C ILE A 511 20.26 15.37 22.56
N ASP A 512 20.27 14.13 22.06
CA ASP A 512 21.47 13.30 21.99
C ASP A 512 22.24 13.53 20.68
N ASN A 513 23.38 14.21 20.80
CA ASN A 513 24.25 14.47 19.66
C ASN A 513 24.82 13.17 19.04
N HIS A 514 24.98 12.10 19.82
CA HIS A 514 25.49 10.84 19.28
C HIS A 514 24.50 10.20 18.31
N SER A 515 23.20 10.23 18.63
CA SER A 515 22.13 9.79 17.72
C SER A 515 22.15 10.58 16.42
N LEU A 516 22.34 11.90 16.46
CA LEU A 516 22.44 12.75 15.27
C LEU A 516 23.67 12.44 14.41
N ILE A 517 24.82 12.14 15.01
CA ILE A 517 26.03 11.73 14.27
C ILE A 517 25.80 10.39 13.55
N VAL A 518 25.16 9.42 14.21
CA VAL A 518 24.80 8.12 13.61
C VAL A 518 23.81 8.32 12.46
N LEU A 519 22.77 9.13 12.67
CA LEU A 519 21.80 9.48 11.64
C LEU A 519 22.46 10.14 10.43
N LYS A 520 23.38 11.09 10.65
CA LYS A 520 24.15 11.73 9.58
C LYS A 520 24.89 10.68 8.74
N THR A 521 25.55 9.73 9.39
CA THR A 521 26.25 8.62 8.72
C THR A 521 25.30 7.78 7.87
N ILE A 522 24.11 7.47 8.40
CA ILE A 522 23.08 6.71 7.66
C ILE A 522 22.60 7.50 6.44
N LEU A 523 22.34 8.81 6.58
CA LEU A 523 21.92 9.68 5.48
C LEU A 523 22.99 9.77 4.37
N GLU A 524 24.27 9.88 4.75
CA GLU A 524 25.40 9.87 3.81
C GLU A 524 25.48 8.57 3.01
N LYS A 525 25.09 7.44 3.60
CA LYS A 525 25.02 6.13 2.91
C LYS A 525 23.76 5.96 2.07
N LEU A 526 22.62 6.47 2.53
CA LEU A 526 21.37 6.46 1.78
C LEU A 526 21.44 7.31 0.51
N LYS A 527 22.25 8.38 0.53
CA LYS A 527 22.41 9.34 -0.59
C LYS A 527 21.06 9.80 -1.16
N PRO A 528 20.15 10.36 -0.33
CA PRO A 528 18.87 10.85 -0.81
C PRO A 528 19.06 11.92 -1.90
N PRO A 529 18.11 12.03 -2.85
CA PRO A 529 18.16 13.06 -3.89
C PRO A 529 18.33 14.49 -3.34
N ARG A 530 19.04 15.36 -4.07
CA ARG A 530 19.36 16.75 -3.64
C ARG A 530 18.16 17.63 -3.26
N LYS A 531 16.95 17.27 -3.70
CA LYS A 531 15.70 17.94 -3.33
C LYS A 531 15.30 17.75 -1.86
N PHE A 532 15.90 16.78 -1.17
CA PHE A 532 15.71 16.56 0.25
C PHE A 532 16.84 17.23 1.02
N THR A 533 16.50 18.23 1.82
CA THR A 533 17.44 18.94 2.70
C THR A 533 17.25 18.46 4.13
N PHE A 534 18.34 18.18 4.84
CA PHE A 534 18.31 17.66 6.21
C PHE A 534 19.08 18.60 7.15
N ASN A 535 18.35 19.31 8.01
CA ASN A 535 18.90 20.16 9.05
C ASN A 535 18.94 19.38 10.36
N LEU A 536 20.12 18.90 10.74
CA LEU A 536 20.36 18.21 12.00
C LEU A 536 20.57 19.25 13.12
N ILE A 537 19.69 19.27 14.11
CA ILE A 537 19.67 20.29 15.16
C ILE A 537 19.84 19.57 16.51
N ASN A 538 21.01 19.71 17.13
CA ASN A 538 21.23 19.23 18.49
C ASN A 538 20.64 20.22 19.50
N ALA A 539 19.41 19.96 19.94
CA ALA A 539 18.70 20.82 20.89
C ALA A 539 17.62 20.05 21.64
N ASP A 540 17.23 20.58 22.81
CA ASP A 540 16.01 20.15 23.48
C ASP A 540 14.80 20.76 22.77
N PHE A 541 14.00 19.91 22.11
CA PHE A 541 12.79 20.31 21.39
C PHE A 541 11.88 21.22 22.22
N LEU A 542 11.68 20.95 23.51
CA LEU A 542 10.74 21.71 24.35
C LEU A 542 11.22 23.13 24.64
N THR A 543 12.53 23.37 24.62
CA THR A 543 13.12 24.69 24.93
C THR A 543 13.73 25.39 23.72
N HIS A 544 13.92 24.69 22.60
CA HIS A 544 14.39 25.27 21.35
C HIS A 544 13.41 26.33 20.82
N ASN A 545 13.92 27.47 20.36
CA ASN A 545 13.10 28.52 19.78
C ASN A 545 13.00 28.35 18.27
N PHE A 546 11.78 28.24 17.77
CA PHE A 546 11.51 28.04 16.35
C PHE A 546 11.06 29.33 15.71
N VAL A 547 11.75 29.72 14.64
CA VAL A 547 11.33 30.86 13.80
C VAL A 547 10.27 30.43 12.79
N GLU A 548 10.29 29.15 12.41
CA GLU A 548 9.56 28.63 11.27
C GLU A 548 8.30 27.89 11.69
N LYS A 549 7.29 27.89 10.80
CA LYS A 549 6.14 26.99 10.89
C LYS A 549 6.35 25.78 9.99
N TYR A 550 5.73 24.68 10.36
CA TYR A 550 5.91 23.40 9.69
C TYR A 550 4.63 22.95 9.00
N ASP A 551 4.77 22.34 7.84
CA ASP A 551 3.64 21.69 7.19
C ASP A 551 3.23 20.43 7.97
N ILE A 552 4.24 19.69 8.44
CA ILE A 552 4.08 18.42 9.14
C ILE A 552 5.01 18.39 10.34
N VAL A 553 4.49 18.01 11.50
CA VAL A 553 5.27 17.60 12.66
C VAL A 553 4.93 16.14 12.96
N VAL A 554 5.91 15.26 12.88
CA VAL A 554 5.69 13.81 12.97
C VAL A 554 6.78 13.15 13.80
N GLY A 555 6.47 12.07 14.51
CA GLY A 555 7.48 11.28 15.22
C GLY A 555 6.95 10.45 16.38
N ASN A 556 7.89 9.98 17.21
CA ASN A 556 7.62 9.25 18.44
C ASN A 556 8.22 10.01 19.64
N PRO A 557 7.47 10.91 20.30
CA PRO A 557 7.99 11.65 21.45
C PRO A 557 8.35 10.73 22.62
N PRO A 558 9.26 11.15 23.51
CA PRO A 558 9.68 10.34 24.66
C PRO A 558 8.55 10.16 25.70
N TYR A 559 8.40 8.95 26.24
CA TYR A 559 7.32 8.59 27.19
C TYR A 559 7.67 8.80 28.66
N ARG A 560 8.88 9.32 28.96
CA ARG A 560 9.38 9.47 30.33
C ARG A 560 8.52 10.45 31.13
N LYS A 561 8.24 10.08 32.38
CA LYS A 561 7.67 10.98 33.40
C LYS A 561 8.80 11.63 34.19
N LEU A 562 8.80 12.96 34.25
CA LEU A 562 9.78 13.73 35.03
C LEU A 562 9.35 13.81 36.49
N THR A 563 9.93 12.95 37.35
CA THR A 563 9.66 12.97 38.81
C THR A 563 10.82 13.60 39.60
N ASN A 564 12.06 13.39 39.18
CA ASN A 564 13.24 13.68 40.01
C ASN A 564 13.95 14.99 39.63
N ASN A 565 13.70 15.54 38.42
CA ASN A 565 14.32 16.79 37.95
C ASN A 565 13.32 17.96 38.04
N LYS A 566 13.15 18.51 39.26
CA LYS A 566 12.18 19.58 39.53
C LYS A 566 12.46 20.84 38.71
N LYS A 567 13.73 21.24 38.54
CA LYS A 567 14.10 22.46 37.79
C LYS A 567 13.70 22.36 36.32
N LEU A 568 13.99 21.22 35.68
CA LEU A 568 13.62 21.00 34.28
C LEU A 568 12.10 20.90 34.11
N LEU A 569 11.42 20.21 35.03
CA LEU A 569 9.96 20.11 35.02
C LEU A 569 9.31 21.49 35.14
N THR A 570 9.77 22.35 36.06
CA THR A 570 9.27 23.73 36.19
C THR A 570 9.46 24.52 34.89
N ARG A 571 10.60 24.36 34.22
CA ARG A 571 10.88 25.01 32.93
C ARG A 571 9.95 24.54 31.82
N TYR A 572 9.65 23.25 31.74
CA TYR A 572 8.69 22.74 30.73
C TYR A 572 7.27 23.18 31.07
N LYS A 573 6.90 23.09 32.35
CA LYS A 573 5.59 23.56 32.81
C LYS A 573 5.39 25.05 32.61
N SER A 574 6.41 25.91 32.63
CA SER A 574 6.20 27.35 32.43
C SER A 574 5.61 27.66 31.04
N ALA A 575 6.03 26.92 30.01
CA ALA A 575 5.55 27.08 28.64
C ALA A 575 4.33 26.20 28.28
N ALA A 576 4.06 25.13 29.05
CA ALA A 576 2.93 24.23 28.81
C ALA A 576 1.59 24.79 29.29
N ILE A 577 0.50 24.41 28.64
CA ILE A 577 -0.88 24.62 29.07
C ILE A 577 -1.25 23.61 30.16
N ASN A 578 -0.96 22.32 29.96
CA ASN A 578 -1.23 21.30 30.98
C ASN A 578 -0.16 21.37 32.10
N LYS A 579 -0.49 22.07 33.18
CA LYS A 579 0.37 22.16 34.38
C LYS A 579 0.27 20.92 35.28
N GLU A 580 -0.69 20.04 35.06
CA GLU A 580 -0.94 18.85 35.89
C GLU A 580 -0.07 17.66 35.46
N SER A 581 0.24 17.56 34.17
CA SER A 581 1.08 16.48 33.66
C SER A 581 2.55 16.65 34.01
N ASN A 582 3.24 15.52 34.24
CA ASN A 582 4.70 15.45 34.29
C ASN A 582 5.29 14.60 33.16
N ASN A 583 4.47 14.18 32.20
CA ASN A 583 4.87 13.31 31.09
C ASN A 583 5.37 14.13 29.91
N LEU A 584 6.57 13.81 29.41
CA LEU A 584 7.20 14.56 28.32
C LEU A 584 6.34 14.59 27.05
N PHE A 585 5.75 13.46 26.64
CA PHE A 585 4.96 13.40 25.42
C PHE A 585 3.78 14.39 25.43
N SER A 586 3.21 14.74 26.59
CA SER A 586 2.16 15.76 26.69
C SER A 586 2.69 17.13 26.29
N PHE A 587 3.84 17.53 26.82
CA PHE A 587 4.48 18.80 26.46
C PHE A 587 4.89 18.83 24.98
N PHE A 588 5.31 17.69 24.43
CA PHE A 588 5.63 17.56 23.01
C PHE A 588 4.41 17.81 22.13
N ILE A 589 3.26 17.22 22.46
CA ILE A 589 1.99 17.44 21.74
C ILE A 589 1.65 18.93 21.69
N GLU A 590 1.65 19.60 22.85
CA GLU A 590 1.29 21.01 22.95
C GLU A 590 2.20 21.90 22.10
N LYS A 591 3.51 21.69 22.20
CA LYS A 591 4.46 22.46 21.41
C LYS A 591 4.30 22.18 19.91
N ALA A 592 4.13 20.93 19.51
CA ALA A 592 3.93 20.54 18.12
C ALA A 592 2.67 21.18 17.51
N ILE A 593 1.56 21.25 18.26
CA ILE A 593 0.33 21.94 17.84
C ILE A 593 0.59 23.43 17.58
N SER A 594 1.48 24.07 18.34
CA SER A 594 1.82 25.47 18.09
C SER A 594 2.70 25.67 16.85
N LEU A 595 3.41 24.64 16.37
CA LEU A 595 4.41 24.73 15.30
C LEU A 595 3.92 24.20 13.94
N GLY A 596 3.15 23.13 13.93
CA GLY A 596 2.83 22.35 12.74
C GLY A 596 1.38 22.47 12.28
N ARG A 597 1.15 22.56 10.97
CA ARG A 597 -0.19 22.47 10.38
C ARG A 597 -0.80 21.09 10.58
N PHE A 598 -0.05 20.02 10.30
CA PHE A 598 -0.45 18.65 10.58
C PHE A 598 0.47 18.06 11.64
N VAL A 599 -0.10 17.49 12.70
CA VAL A 599 0.66 16.86 13.77
C VAL A 599 0.27 15.40 13.88
N SER A 600 1.26 14.51 13.91
CA SER A 600 1.02 13.08 14.09
C SER A 600 2.08 12.43 14.95
N PHE A 601 1.69 11.96 16.13
CA PHE A 601 2.59 11.31 17.07
C PHE A 601 2.11 9.92 17.46
N ILE A 602 3.08 9.06 17.77
CA ILE A 602 2.87 7.82 18.53
C ILE A 602 3.03 8.15 20.01
N VAL A 603 2.02 7.83 20.81
CA VAL A 603 1.95 8.23 22.23
C VAL A 603 1.33 7.11 23.07
N PRO A 604 1.58 7.09 24.39
CA PRO A 604 0.88 6.18 25.28
C PRO A 604 -0.63 6.38 25.23
N LYS A 605 -1.38 5.27 25.24
CA LYS A 605 -2.84 5.26 25.26
C LYS A 605 -3.42 5.94 26.51
N SER A 606 -2.59 6.12 27.55
CA SER A 606 -2.92 6.94 28.71
C SER A 606 -3.44 8.33 28.36
N LEU A 607 -3.02 8.90 27.22
CA LEU A 607 -3.53 10.16 26.69
C LEU A 607 -5.07 10.19 26.63
N ILE A 608 -5.70 9.08 26.23
CA ILE A 608 -7.14 9.00 25.97
C ILE A 608 -7.96 8.44 27.14
N ASN A 609 -7.32 7.86 28.16
CA ASN A 609 -7.98 7.14 29.26
C ASN A 609 -7.46 7.45 30.67
N SER A 610 -6.68 8.53 30.85
CA SER A 610 -6.19 8.95 32.17
C SER A 610 -6.52 10.42 32.49
N PRO A 611 -6.95 10.73 33.73
CA PRO A 611 -7.27 12.11 34.14
C PRO A 611 -6.10 13.10 34.01
N GLU A 612 -4.86 12.63 34.11
CA GLU A 612 -3.65 13.48 33.98
C GLU A 612 -3.60 14.27 32.65
N PHE A 613 -4.32 13.80 31.63
CA PHE A 613 -4.28 14.36 30.28
C PHE A 613 -5.58 15.08 29.86
N ASP A 614 -6.47 15.42 30.78
CA ASP A 614 -7.75 16.09 30.47
C ASP A 614 -7.52 17.41 29.72
N ILE A 615 -6.61 18.25 30.22
CA ILE A 615 -6.23 19.52 29.58
C ILE A 615 -5.65 19.27 28.17
N THR A 616 -4.79 18.26 28.04
CA THR A 616 -4.18 17.89 26.75
C THR A 616 -5.22 17.37 25.75
N ARG A 617 -6.19 16.57 26.22
CA ARG A 617 -7.32 16.10 25.40
C ARG A 617 -8.21 17.25 24.96
N ASN A 618 -8.50 18.20 25.83
CA ASN A 618 -9.28 19.38 25.48
C ASN A 618 -8.57 20.22 24.41
N LEU A 619 -7.25 20.36 24.49
CA LEU A 619 -6.47 21.00 23.44
C LEU A 619 -6.60 20.25 22.10
N LEU A 620 -6.48 18.92 22.12
CA LEU A 620 -6.63 18.08 20.92
C LEU A 620 -8.04 18.17 20.31
N ASN A 621 -9.09 18.13 21.14
CA ASN A 621 -10.49 18.28 20.71
C ASN A 621 -10.77 19.70 20.19
N GLY A 622 -10.02 20.68 20.68
CA GLY A 622 -9.99 22.05 20.17
C GLY A 622 -9.49 22.16 18.72
N GLN A 623 -8.76 21.17 18.20
CA GLN A 623 -8.27 21.10 16.82
C GLN A 623 -9.13 20.21 15.92
N ASN A 624 -8.74 20.02 14.66
CA ASN A 624 -9.36 19.04 13.77
C ASN A 624 -8.67 17.68 13.90
N LEU A 625 -9.08 16.87 14.87
CA LEU A 625 -8.58 15.51 15.06
C LEU A 625 -9.16 14.56 14.00
N ILE A 626 -8.33 14.01 13.11
CA ILE A 626 -8.79 13.30 11.91
C ILE A 626 -8.84 11.78 12.12
N LYS A 627 -7.82 11.23 12.79
CA LYS A 627 -7.65 9.78 12.93
C LYS A 627 -6.94 9.42 14.23
N ILE A 628 -7.35 8.29 14.81
CA ILE A 628 -6.62 7.58 15.88
C ILE A 628 -6.34 6.15 15.39
N CYS A 629 -5.11 5.68 15.55
CA CYS A 629 -4.75 4.28 15.36
C CYS A 629 -4.38 3.66 16.70
N ASP A 630 -5.08 2.62 17.15
CA ASP A 630 -4.76 1.87 18.37
C ASP A 630 -3.89 0.65 18.05
N TYR A 631 -2.69 0.63 18.62
CA TYR A 631 -1.74 -0.49 18.50
C TYR A 631 -1.83 -1.44 19.70
N GLY A 632 -2.50 -1.05 20.79
CA GLY A 632 -2.48 -1.76 22.06
C GLY A 632 -1.05 -2.01 22.55
N GLU A 633 -0.86 -3.14 23.23
CA GLU A 633 0.48 -3.63 23.64
C GLU A 633 1.31 -4.13 22.44
N LYS A 634 0.70 -4.30 21.26
CA LYS A 634 1.42 -4.74 20.06
C LYS A 634 2.30 -3.63 19.47
N GLY A 635 2.23 -2.39 19.96
CA GLY A 635 3.02 -1.27 19.45
C GLY A 635 4.53 -1.48 19.63
N PHE A 636 4.95 -1.94 20.81
CA PHE A 636 6.36 -2.08 21.17
C PHE A 636 6.62 -3.44 21.82
N LYS A 637 7.59 -4.21 21.29
CA LYS A 637 7.96 -5.50 21.88
C LYS A 637 8.68 -5.28 23.22
N GLY A 638 8.36 -6.09 24.22
CA GLY A 638 9.10 -6.12 25.50
C GLY A 638 8.69 -5.05 26.51
N VAL A 639 7.72 -4.18 26.20
CA VAL A 639 7.21 -3.19 27.17
C VAL A 639 5.69 -3.26 27.27
N LYS A 640 5.18 -3.30 28.50
CA LYS A 640 3.73 -3.31 28.80
C LYS A 640 3.14 -1.91 28.76
N ILE A 641 3.26 -1.23 27.62
CA ILE A 641 2.64 0.07 27.38
C ILE A 641 1.75 -0.04 26.16
N GLU A 642 0.46 0.23 26.36
CA GLU A 642 -0.46 0.41 25.25
C GLU A 642 -0.19 1.75 24.56
N THR A 643 -0.18 1.74 23.22
CA THR A 643 0.13 2.93 22.43
C THR A 643 -0.89 3.17 21.34
N ILE A 644 -1.07 4.45 21.03
CA ILE A 644 -1.88 4.92 19.92
C ILE A 644 -1.05 5.86 19.06
N SER A 645 -1.47 6.10 17.83
CA SER A 645 -1.11 7.32 17.11
C SER A 645 -2.34 8.15 16.82
N PHE A 646 -2.13 9.45 16.62
CA PHE A 646 -3.18 10.33 16.12
C PHE A 646 -2.70 11.11 14.91
N LEU A 647 -3.64 11.63 14.13
CA LEU A 647 -3.42 12.67 13.13
C LEU A 647 -4.37 13.82 13.42
N LEU A 648 -3.84 15.03 13.55
CA LEU A 648 -4.62 16.25 13.69
C LEU A 648 -4.18 17.28 12.65
N GLU A 649 -5.11 18.14 12.26
CA GLU A 649 -4.84 19.39 11.54
C GLU A 649 -5.13 20.58 12.48
N THR A 650 -4.15 21.46 12.64
CA THR A 650 -4.26 22.68 13.44
C THR A 650 -4.88 23.81 12.62
N ALA A 651 -5.61 24.71 13.28
CA ALA A 651 -6.12 25.94 12.66
C ALA A 651 -6.95 25.70 11.37
N CYS A 652 -7.67 24.57 11.31
CA CYS A 652 -8.56 24.25 10.19
C CYS A 652 -9.83 25.13 10.24
N LYS A 653 -10.26 25.68 9.09
CA LYS A 653 -11.47 26.50 8.99
C LYS A 653 -12.75 25.72 9.31
N THR A 654 -12.77 24.42 9.02
CA THR A 654 -13.93 23.54 9.22
C THR A 654 -13.45 22.21 9.80
N LYS A 655 -13.93 21.87 11.00
CA LYS A 655 -13.59 20.60 11.65
C LYS A 655 -14.43 19.46 11.07
N SER A 656 -13.86 18.27 10.92
CA SER A 656 -14.64 17.09 10.58
C SER A 656 -15.55 16.70 11.75
N GLU A 657 -16.81 16.36 11.47
CA GLU A 657 -17.73 15.79 12.48
C GLU A 657 -17.32 14.35 12.86
N ASN A 658 -16.76 13.61 11.90
CA ASN A 658 -16.32 12.24 12.07
C ASN A 658 -14.82 12.13 12.33
N ILE A 659 -14.44 11.03 12.98
CA ILE A 659 -13.08 10.56 13.17
C ILE A 659 -12.96 9.11 12.69
N ILE A 660 -11.79 8.77 12.13
CA ILE A 660 -11.44 7.40 11.78
C ILE A 660 -10.71 6.74 12.95
N ILE A 661 -11.18 5.56 13.38
CA ILE A 661 -10.51 4.71 14.37
C ILE A 661 -10.01 3.46 13.65
N GLU A 662 -8.69 3.28 13.61
CA GLU A 662 -8.02 2.07 13.11
C GLU A 662 -7.49 1.26 14.28
N SER A 663 -7.79 -0.03 14.36
CA SER A 663 -7.44 -0.87 15.51
C SER A 663 -6.68 -2.11 15.07
N TYR A 664 -5.42 -2.21 15.49
CA TYR A 664 -4.56 -3.39 15.32
C TYR A 664 -4.92 -4.52 16.29
N ILE A 665 -5.75 -4.22 17.29
CA ILE A 665 -6.23 -5.19 18.28
C ILE A 665 -7.40 -5.98 17.68
N THR A 666 -8.41 -5.27 17.17
CA THR A 666 -9.64 -5.85 16.62
C THR A 666 -9.58 -6.10 15.12
N GLY A 667 -8.56 -5.58 14.42
CA GLY A 667 -8.44 -5.71 12.96
C GLY A 667 -9.46 -4.86 12.20
N THR A 668 -9.93 -3.76 12.77
CA THR A 668 -11.02 -2.96 12.20
C THR A 668 -10.61 -1.53 11.86
N VAL A 669 -11.30 -0.94 10.88
CA VAL A 669 -11.29 0.50 10.63
C VAL A 669 -12.73 0.96 10.63
N VAL A 670 -13.06 1.92 11.50
CA VAL A 670 -14.41 2.46 11.63
C VAL A 670 -14.39 3.98 11.54
N GLU A 671 -15.49 4.54 11.05
CA GLU A 671 -15.74 5.98 11.06
C GLU A 671 -16.92 6.26 12.00
N LYS A 672 -16.71 7.17 12.95
CA LYS A 672 -17.68 7.48 14.00
C LYS A 672 -17.71 8.99 14.25
N LYS A 673 -18.84 9.50 14.75
CA LYS A 673 -18.97 10.89 15.18
C LYS A 673 -18.07 11.17 16.38
N LYS A 674 -17.36 12.30 16.36
CA LYS A 674 -16.51 12.74 17.48
C LYS A 674 -17.32 12.95 18.75
N GLU A 675 -18.46 13.62 18.65
CA GLU A 675 -19.38 13.87 19.78
C GLU A 675 -19.83 12.57 20.47
N TYR A 676 -19.90 11.47 19.73
CA TYR A 676 -20.25 10.16 20.28
C TYR A 676 -19.09 9.53 21.05
N LEU A 677 -17.87 9.54 20.49
CA LEU A 677 -16.69 8.91 21.12
C LEU A 677 -16.06 9.77 22.22
N PHE A 678 -16.18 11.09 22.12
CA PHE A 678 -15.57 12.08 23.02
C PHE A 678 -16.61 12.80 23.87
N SER A 679 -17.74 12.14 24.13
CA SER A 679 -18.83 12.70 24.92
C SER A 679 -18.40 13.00 26.34
N ASP A 680 -18.71 14.20 26.83
CA ASP A 680 -18.45 14.63 28.22
C ASP A 680 -19.27 13.85 29.27
N LYS A 681 -20.18 12.96 28.83
CA LYS A 681 -20.85 11.99 29.70
C LYS A 681 -19.87 11.01 30.36
N PHE A 682 -18.70 10.80 29.76
CA PHE A 682 -17.67 9.89 30.26
C PHE A 682 -16.35 10.64 30.47
N PRO A 683 -15.55 10.28 31.48
CA PRO A 683 -14.28 10.97 31.78
C PRO A 683 -13.18 10.71 30.73
N TYR A 684 -13.39 9.76 29.81
CA TYR A 684 -12.38 9.26 28.87
C TYR A 684 -12.93 9.23 27.44
N TRP A 685 -12.03 9.25 26.46
CA TRP A 685 -12.42 9.02 25.07
C TRP A 685 -12.60 7.51 24.83
N LEU A 686 -13.84 7.11 24.57
CA LEU A 686 -14.22 5.71 24.43
C LEU A 686 -14.17 5.31 22.95
N ILE A 687 -12.96 5.11 22.41
CA ILE A 687 -12.75 4.82 20.96
C ILE A 687 -13.37 3.51 20.47
N TYR A 688 -13.80 2.62 21.38
CA TYR A 688 -14.51 1.37 21.10
C TYR A 688 -16.00 1.38 21.47
N ARG A 689 -16.55 2.55 21.84
CA ARG A 689 -17.97 2.71 22.22
C ARG A 689 -18.89 2.23 21.09
N ASN A 690 -19.89 1.46 21.47
CA ASN A 690 -20.90 0.89 20.56
C ASN A 690 -22.26 0.80 21.25
N GLU A 691 -23.28 0.35 20.50
CA GLU A 691 -24.66 0.24 21.00
C GLU A 691 -24.80 -0.67 22.21
N LEU A 692 -24.02 -1.77 22.28
CA LEU A 692 -24.02 -2.66 23.43
C LEU A 692 -23.52 -1.95 24.69
N PHE A 693 -22.44 -1.17 24.57
CA PHE A 693 -21.96 -0.33 25.66
C PHE A 693 -23.02 0.68 26.10
N ASP A 694 -23.71 1.33 25.15
CA ASP A 694 -24.74 2.32 25.45
C ASP A 694 -25.89 1.70 26.26
N GLN A 695 -26.43 0.57 25.80
CA GLN A 695 -27.51 -0.17 26.48
C GLN A 695 -27.17 -0.58 27.92
N ILE A 696 -25.91 -0.90 28.18
CA ILE A 696 -25.44 -1.21 29.53
C ILE A 696 -25.28 0.09 30.32
N SER A 697 -24.60 1.09 29.76
CA SER A 697 -24.30 2.35 30.43
C SER A 697 -25.55 3.11 30.88
N GLU A 698 -26.64 3.05 30.11
CA GLU A 698 -27.92 3.69 30.43
C GLU A 698 -28.60 3.10 31.66
N LYS A 699 -28.26 1.85 32.03
CA LYS A 699 -28.78 1.17 33.22
C LYS A 699 -27.90 1.38 34.45
N LEU A 700 -26.77 2.08 34.32
CA LEU A 700 -25.80 2.27 35.39
C LEU A 700 -25.84 3.70 35.93
N HIS A 701 -25.67 3.83 37.26
CA HIS A 701 -25.35 5.10 37.89
C HIS A 701 -23.83 5.24 37.98
N PHE A 702 -23.27 6.17 37.20
CA PHE A 702 -21.84 6.48 37.26
C PHE A 702 -21.49 7.33 38.48
N SER A 703 -20.20 7.32 38.85
CA SER A 703 -19.65 8.14 39.96
C SER A 703 -20.22 7.84 41.35
N VAL A 704 -20.77 6.63 41.57
CA VAL A 704 -21.24 6.16 42.88
C VAL A 704 -20.06 5.85 43.83
N PHE A 705 -18.94 5.38 43.30
CA PHE A 705 -17.74 5.04 44.07
C PHE A 705 -16.55 5.90 43.68
N GLN A 706 -15.75 6.32 44.67
CA GLN A 706 -14.42 6.86 44.44
C GLN A 706 -13.40 5.72 44.43
N CYS A 707 -12.73 5.53 43.31
CA CYS A 707 -11.74 4.47 43.13
C CYS A 707 -10.33 4.98 43.47
N PHE A 708 -9.59 4.22 44.27
CA PHE A 708 -8.19 4.47 44.58
C PHE A 708 -7.32 3.36 43.99
N ARG A 709 -6.12 3.71 43.56
CA ARG A 709 -5.14 2.74 43.04
C ARG A 709 -4.64 1.87 44.19
N ASP A 710 -4.27 0.62 43.89
CA ASP A 710 -3.68 -0.29 44.86
C ASP A 710 -2.51 0.39 45.61
N ARG A 711 -2.47 0.22 46.94
CA ARG A 711 -1.52 0.86 47.89
C ARG A 711 -1.73 2.33 48.22
N GLN A 712 -2.72 3.04 47.66
CA GLN A 712 -3.08 4.37 48.18
C GLN A 712 -3.82 4.25 49.53
N VAL A 713 -4.67 3.25 49.66
CA VAL A 713 -5.32 2.87 50.92
C VAL A 713 -4.54 1.72 51.55
N THR A 714 -3.68 2.06 52.52
CA THR A 714 -2.80 1.10 53.21
C THR A 714 -3.37 0.69 54.57
N ASN A 715 -2.89 -0.43 55.11
CA ASN A 715 -3.21 -0.87 56.47
C ASN A 715 -2.97 0.22 57.54
N LYS A 716 -2.09 1.19 57.27
CA LYS A 716 -1.78 2.30 58.18
C LYS A 716 -2.93 3.32 58.31
N ILE A 717 -3.71 3.51 57.25
CA ILE A 717 -4.80 4.50 57.23
C ILE A 717 -6.18 3.87 57.37
N THR A 718 -6.29 2.55 57.22
CA THR A 718 -7.54 1.81 57.43
C THR A 718 -7.77 1.43 58.88
N LYS A 719 -9.03 1.41 59.32
CA LYS A 719 -9.49 1.05 60.67
C LYS A 719 -10.60 0.01 60.63
N GLU A 720 -10.89 -0.63 61.77
CA GLU A 720 -12.04 -1.57 61.90
C GLU A 720 -13.41 -0.86 61.85
N LYS A 721 -13.46 0.43 62.20
CA LYS A 721 -14.62 1.31 62.13
C LYS A 721 -14.17 2.71 61.70
N GLY A 722 -15.02 3.41 60.95
CA GLY A 722 -14.74 4.77 60.51
C GLY A 722 -15.85 5.33 59.63
N LYS A 723 -15.71 6.59 59.21
CA LYS A 723 -16.74 7.33 58.45
C LYS A 723 -17.02 6.72 57.07
N VAL A 724 -15.99 6.29 56.36
CA VAL A 724 -16.09 5.80 54.99
C VAL A 724 -15.69 4.34 54.94
N ARG A 725 -16.61 3.47 54.49
CA ARG A 725 -16.34 2.04 54.29
C ARG A 725 -15.51 1.82 53.02
N VAL A 726 -14.40 1.12 53.14
CA VAL A 726 -13.54 0.75 52.01
C VAL A 726 -14.01 -0.61 51.46
N LEU A 727 -14.53 -0.61 50.24
CA LEU A 727 -14.96 -1.83 49.55
C LEU A 727 -13.77 -2.44 48.79
N LYS A 728 -13.36 -3.64 49.19
CA LYS A 728 -12.31 -4.43 48.52
C LYS A 728 -12.95 -5.49 47.61
N SER A 729 -12.16 -6.16 46.78
CA SER A 729 -12.66 -7.12 45.77
C SER A 729 -13.65 -8.16 46.34
N ARG A 730 -13.34 -8.77 47.48
CA ARG A 730 -14.23 -9.74 48.14
C ARG A 730 -15.49 -9.15 48.77
N ASN A 731 -15.59 -7.82 48.92
CA ASN A 731 -16.81 -7.18 49.38
C ASN A 731 -17.87 -7.09 48.28
N ILE A 732 -17.51 -7.34 47.02
CA ILE A 732 -18.42 -7.23 45.88
C ILE A 732 -18.87 -8.65 45.51
N GLY A 733 -20.11 -9.00 45.88
CA GLY A 733 -20.79 -10.23 45.50
C GLY A 733 -21.60 -10.07 44.22
N ASN A 734 -22.36 -11.11 43.84
CA ASN A 734 -23.29 -11.01 42.71
C ASN A 734 -24.44 -10.06 43.05
N ASN A 735 -24.36 -8.83 42.54
CA ASN A 735 -25.33 -7.75 42.74
C ASN A 735 -25.54 -7.31 44.21
N GLU A 736 -24.57 -7.56 45.09
CA GLU A 736 -24.63 -7.11 46.48
C GLU A 736 -23.26 -6.72 47.03
N VAL A 737 -23.26 -5.87 48.07
CA VAL A 737 -22.06 -5.54 48.84
C VAL A 737 -22.09 -6.33 50.15
N ILE A 738 -21.28 -7.39 50.21
CA ILE A 738 -21.24 -8.28 51.36
C ILE A 738 -20.35 -7.76 52.49
N LYS A 739 -20.77 -8.00 53.74
CA LYS A 739 -19.97 -7.76 54.94
C LYS A 739 -19.18 -9.01 55.27
N LEU A 740 -17.86 -8.87 55.39
CA LEU A 740 -16.96 -9.98 55.69
C LEU A 740 -16.26 -9.73 57.02
N LYS A 741 -16.46 -10.67 57.97
CA LYS A 741 -15.80 -10.63 59.29
C LYS A 741 -14.29 -10.62 59.11
N ASN A 742 -13.60 -9.73 59.81
CA ASN A 742 -12.14 -9.53 59.78
C ASN A 742 -11.58 -9.15 58.39
N TYR A 743 -12.42 -8.67 57.47
CA TYR A 743 -11.99 -8.23 56.14
C TYR A 743 -12.46 -6.80 55.84
N ASP A 744 -13.64 -6.41 56.31
CA ASP A 744 -14.13 -5.03 56.18
C ASP A 744 -13.20 -4.04 56.88
N CYS A 745 -12.97 -2.89 56.23
CA CYS A 745 -12.18 -1.80 56.78
C CYS A 745 -12.74 -0.44 56.39
N TYR A 746 -12.38 0.60 57.13
CA TYR A 746 -12.93 1.95 57.04
C TYR A 746 -11.81 3.01 57.10
N ILE A 747 -12.08 4.22 56.64
CA ILE A 747 -11.22 5.41 56.77
C ILE A 747 -12.05 6.59 57.32
N ASP A 748 -11.43 7.59 57.94
CA ASP A 748 -12.12 8.72 58.61
C ASP A 748 -12.06 10.05 57.85
N GLU A 749 -11.67 9.99 56.56
CA GLU A 749 -11.14 11.05 55.67
C GLU A 749 -9.61 11.09 55.61
#